data_AF-A0A4S4EKF7-F1
#
_entry.id   AF-A0A4S4EKF7-F1
#
_cell.length_a   1.000
_cell.length_b   1.000
_cell.length_c   1.000
_cell.angle_alpha   90.00
_cell.angle_beta   90.00
_cell.angle_gamma   90.00
#
_symmetry.space_group_name_H-M   'P 1'
#
loop_
_entity.id
_entity.type
_entity.pdbx_description
1 polymer ?
#
loop_
_entity_poly.entity_id
_entity_poly.type
_entity_poly.pdbx_seq_one_letter_code
_entity_poly.pdbx_strand_id
1 'polypeptide(L)'
;MVNFGKKLKERQIQEWQRYYINYKLMKKKVKQYAHQIQIGSIERRHVLKDFSRMLDNQIEKIVLFLLQQQGLLASRIVKLGEQQDSLQQQPDISKISELREAYRAVGRDLLKLLIFVEMNAIGLRKILKKFDKRFGYRFTDYYVKTRANHPYSQLQQVFKHVMGLFLDAGFILGGLGAVVGAVSRNLADLQDRQGSYLSIYDQPALPLQDSSICLFLSIVTDKVHLQDPVIESIKAAVDRLTHSTNFLHFLAQHALTMQEELPTPTEEYADDQTYHFMSLLLNLANTFLYMVNSYIIVPTADDYSISLGAAATVCGIVIGAMAVAQVFSSVYFSAWSNKSYFKPLVFSSIVLLVGNIMYALAYDLNSIAVLLMGRIFCGLGSARAVNRRYISDCVPLKIRLQASAAFVSASALGMACGPALAGLLQTNFKIYKITFNQDTLPGWVMSVAWLFYLIWLWISFKEPSRETDQKHTPEGHNAGQVENDALESGLAQPLLYSSEANQQDEDDDQECDGTEEAPEESRQPATSLAAAYRLLTPSVKVQLLIYFMLKYAMEILLSESSVITTYYFYWSTSTVAIFLACLGLTVLPINIVVGSYISNMFEDRQILLASEIMVCLGILLSFQIVIPYSVPQYVCSGLIMFVSAEVLEGVNLSLLSRVMSSRLSRGTYNGGLLSTEAGTIARVIADVTITVAGIATTDLRCLAEYTIGLTGNSCLETLPIVKGQKARYTSCLGSYEIAMGYIEACIKSNYKGDYHSVMVDATLFMLNIDDCEQQFNTPPFDPFLLPERNQNLINLASMVAEIATEIFG
;
A
#
# COMPACT_ATOMS: atom_id res chain seq x y z
N MET A 1 -14.87 -4.93 -45.37
CA MET A 1 -16.19 -4.54 -45.93
C MET A 1 -16.08 -3.28 -46.80
N VAL A 2 -16.04 -3.48 -48.12
CA VAL A 2 -16.27 -2.45 -49.14
C VAL A 2 -17.76 -2.06 -49.12
N ASN A 3 -18.16 -0.84 -49.54
CA ASN A 3 -19.56 -0.37 -49.63
C ASN A 3 -20.37 -0.01 -48.36
N PHE A 4 -19.73 0.39 -47.25
CA PHE A 4 -20.48 0.87 -46.07
C PHE A 4 -21.48 2.00 -46.36
N GLY A 5 -21.15 2.93 -47.26
CA GLY A 5 -22.07 4.02 -47.62
C GLY A 5 -23.35 3.57 -48.33
N LYS A 6 -23.35 2.41 -49.01
CA LYS A 6 -24.56 1.79 -49.58
C LYS A 6 -25.36 1.07 -48.50
N LYS A 7 -24.68 0.26 -47.67
CA LYS A 7 -25.26 -0.43 -46.51
C LYS A 7 -25.92 0.52 -45.49
N LEU A 8 -25.32 1.69 -45.27
CA LEU A 8 -25.88 2.75 -44.43
C LEU A 8 -27.19 3.29 -45.01
N LYS A 9 -27.29 3.49 -46.33
CA LYS A 9 -28.51 3.96 -46.99
C LYS A 9 -29.61 2.89 -47.02
N GLU A 10 -29.23 1.63 -47.22
CA GLU A 10 -30.17 0.49 -47.30
C GLU A 10 -30.77 0.13 -45.93
N ARG A 11 -29.99 0.30 -44.84
CA ARG A 11 -30.43 -0.03 -43.47
C ARG A 11 -30.89 1.18 -42.65
N GLN A 12 -30.98 2.35 -43.27
CA GLN A 12 -31.47 3.56 -42.62
C GLN A 12 -32.97 3.50 -42.41
N ILE A 13 -33.41 3.76 -41.19
CA ILE A 13 -34.82 3.98 -40.88
C ILE A 13 -35.22 5.33 -41.51
N GLN A 14 -36.21 5.30 -42.41
CA GLN A 14 -36.60 6.48 -43.22
C GLN A 14 -36.99 7.69 -42.35
N GLU A 15 -37.72 7.45 -41.26
CA GLU A 15 -38.14 8.49 -40.30
C GLU A 15 -36.96 9.20 -39.63
N TRP A 16 -35.83 8.50 -39.45
CA TRP A 16 -34.69 8.99 -38.67
C TRP A 16 -33.51 9.42 -39.54
N GLN A 17 -33.69 9.47 -40.87
CA GLN A 17 -32.62 9.69 -41.84
C GLN A 17 -31.77 10.93 -41.54
N ARG A 18 -32.38 12.02 -41.05
CA ARG A 18 -31.71 13.28 -40.70
C ARG A 18 -30.71 13.16 -39.53
N TYR A 19 -30.92 12.21 -38.63
CA TYR A 19 -30.14 12.03 -37.41
C TYR A 19 -28.94 11.11 -37.57
N TYR A 20 -28.87 10.32 -38.66
CA TYR A 20 -27.70 9.50 -38.94
C TYR A 20 -26.48 10.35 -39.29
N ILE A 21 -25.28 9.83 -39.01
CA ILE A 21 -24.01 10.42 -39.42
C ILE A 21 -23.97 10.64 -40.94
N ASN A 22 -23.64 11.85 -41.38
CA ASN A 22 -23.50 12.16 -42.80
C ASN A 22 -22.17 11.64 -43.36
N TYR A 23 -22.02 10.32 -43.44
CA TYR A 23 -20.78 9.66 -43.84
C TYR A 23 -20.28 10.08 -45.23
N LYS A 24 -21.19 10.39 -46.16
CA LYS A 24 -20.85 10.86 -47.52
C LYS A 24 -20.19 12.24 -47.48
N LEU A 25 -20.76 13.18 -46.72
CA LEU A 25 -20.20 14.52 -46.52
C LEU A 25 -18.82 14.44 -45.86
N MET A 26 -18.71 13.70 -44.75
CA MET A 26 -17.46 13.53 -44.02
C MET A 26 -16.35 12.94 -44.92
N LYS A 27 -16.69 11.92 -45.72
CA LYS A 27 -15.76 11.31 -46.68
C LYS A 27 -15.34 12.29 -47.78
N LYS A 28 -16.22 13.18 -48.26
CA LYS A 28 -15.90 14.21 -49.26
C LYS A 28 -14.91 15.22 -48.67
N LYS A 29 -15.15 15.69 -47.45
CA LYS A 29 -14.27 16.61 -46.73
C LYS A 29 -12.87 16.03 -46.48
N VAL A 30 -12.78 14.77 -46.04
CA VAL A 30 -11.50 14.05 -45.90
C VAL A 30 -10.71 13.99 -47.21
N LYS A 31 -11.37 13.87 -48.36
CA LYS A 31 -10.69 13.95 -49.67
C LYS A 31 -10.26 15.38 -50.01
N GLN A 32 -11.09 16.37 -49.73
CA GLN A 32 -10.78 17.79 -49.99
C GLN A 32 -9.57 18.26 -49.18
N TYR A 33 -9.51 17.95 -47.87
CA TYR A 33 -8.37 18.29 -47.04
C TYR A 33 -7.07 17.63 -47.53
N ALA A 34 -7.13 16.40 -48.03
CA ALA A 34 -5.95 15.75 -48.61
C ALA A 34 -5.45 16.44 -49.87
N HIS A 35 -6.35 16.97 -50.70
CA HIS A 35 -5.97 17.74 -51.88
C HIS A 35 -5.41 19.12 -51.51
N GLN A 36 -6.01 19.79 -50.53
CA GLN A 36 -5.58 21.11 -50.06
C GLN A 36 -4.22 21.07 -49.34
N ILE A 37 -3.93 20.00 -48.59
CA ILE A 37 -2.60 19.78 -47.99
C ILE A 37 -1.54 19.52 -49.07
N GLN A 38 -1.88 18.77 -50.13
CA GLN A 38 -0.96 18.52 -51.26
C GLN A 38 -0.61 19.79 -52.05
N ILE A 39 -1.53 20.76 -52.11
CA ILE A 39 -1.31 22.04 -52.80
C ILE A 39 -0.62 23.08 -51.88
N GLY A 40 -0.37 22.74 -50.61
CA GLY A 40 0.23 23.65 -49.63
C GLY A 40 -0.69 24.80 -49.22
N SER A 41 -1.99 24.72 -49.52
CA SER A 41 -2.92 25.84 -49.37
C SER A 41 -3.49 26.02 -47.96
N ILE A 42 -3.35 25.02 -47.08
CA ILE A 42 -3.94 25.02 -45.73
C ILE A 42 -2.99 24.34 -44.74
N GLU A 43 -2.78 24.99 -43.60
CA GLU A 43 -2.04 24.43 -42.48
C GLU A 43 -2.72 23.19 -41.88
N ARG A 44 -1.91 22.20 -41.54
CA ARG A 44 -2.31 20.92 -40.94
C ARG A 44 -3.14 21.08 -39.65
N ARG A 45 -2.82 22.08 -38.82
CA ARG A 45 -3.53 22.36 -37.55
C ARG A 45 -4.98 22.80 -37.80
N HIS A 46 -5.21 23.56 -38.87
CA HIS A 46 -6.54 24.01 -39.27
C HIS A 46 -7.43 22.84 -39.71
N VAL A 47 -6.88 21.89 -40.48
CA VAL A 47 -7.59 20.67 -40.91
C VAL A 47 -8.04 19.81 -39.71
N LEU A 48 -7.17 19.62 -38.72
CA LEU A 48 -7.49 18.86 -37.52
C LEU A 48 -8.60 19.53 -36.71
N LYS A 49 -8.53 20.86 -36.53
CA LYS A 49 -9.54 21.64 -35.79
C LYS A 49 -10.90 21.62 -36.48
N ASP A 50 -10.95 21.88 -37.79
CA ASP A 50 -12.20 21.92 -38.55
C ASP A 50 -12.85 20.54 -38.66
N PHE A 51 -12.04 19.49 -38.86
CA PHE A 51 -12.56 18.11 -38.88
C PHE A 51 -13.07 17.67 -37.50
N SER A 52 -12.37 18.03 -36.40
CA SER A 52 -12.83 17.76 -35.03
C SER A 52 -14.16 18.43 -34.74
N ARG A 53 -14.32 19.72 -35.09
CA ARG A 53 -15.57 20.46 -34.94
C ARG A 53 -16.71 19.80 -35.74
N MET A 54 -16.43 19.39 -36.97
CA MET A 54 -17.42 18.73 -37.81
C MET A 54 -17.85 17.37 -37.24
N LEU A 55 -16.92 16.63 -36.61
CA LEU A 55 -17.19 15.37 -35.95
C LEU A 55 -18.01 15.56 -34.67
N ASP A 56 -17.64 16.56 -33.84
CA ASP A 56 -18.39 16.98 -32.63
C ASP A 56 -19.85 17.29 -32.98
N ASN A 57 -20.09 18.10 -34.03
CA ASN A 57 -21.45 18.44 -34.49
C ASN A 57 -22.25 17.21 -34.98
N GLN A 58 -21.59 16.21 -35.58
CA GLN A 58 -22.29 14.97 -35.96
C GLN A 58 -22.64 14.12 -34.73
N ILE A 59 -21.75 14.06 -33.74
CA ILE A 59 -21.95 13.31 -32.50
C ILE A 59 -23.07 13.93 -31.68
N GLU A 60 -23.04 15.24 -31.46
CA GLU A 60 -24.07 15.98 -30.72
C GLU A 60 -25.47 15.72 -31.30
N LYS A 61 -25.61 15.81 -32.63
CA LYS A 61 -26.86 15.51 -33.33
C LYS A 61 -27.38 14.09 -33.03
N ILE A 62 -26.49 13.10 -32.94
CA ILE A 62 -26.84 11.71 -32.66
C ILE A 62 -27.26 11.55 -31.19
N VAL A 63 -26.52 12.18 -30.26
CA VAL A 63 -26.78 12.13 -28.81
C VAL A 63 -28.11 12.76 -28.46
N LEU A 64 -28.38 13.97 -28.94
CA LEU A 64 -29.62 14.68 -28.64
C LEU A 64 -30.85 13.90 -29.10
N PHE A 65 -30.76 13.27 -30.28
CA PHE A 65 -31.83 12.40 -30.77
C PHE A 65 -31.99 11.13 -29.93
N LEU A 66 -30.87 10.52 -29.52
CA LEU A 66 -30.87 9.33 -28.65
C LEU A 66 -31.57 9.61 -27.32
N LEU A 67 -31.23 10.73 -26.67
CA LEU A 67 -31.84 11.17 -25.41
C LEU A 67 -33.35 11.40 -25.56
N GLN A 68 -33.76 12.05 -26.65
CA GLN A 68 -35.17 12.27 -26.95
C GLN A 68 -35.94 10.94 -27.08
N GLN A 69 -35.40 9.97 -27.82
CA GLN A 69 -36.05 8.66 -27.99
C GLN A 69 -36.07 7.83 -26.70
N GLN A 70 -35.01 7.89 -25.88
CA GLN A 70 -34.98 7.25 -24.57
C GLN A 70 -36.08 7.80 -23.66
N GLY A 71 -36.27 9.13 -23.62
CA GLY A 71 -37.33 9.77 -22.83
C GLY A 71 -38.74 9.35 -23.27
N LEU A 72 -38.97 9.23 -24.58
CA LEU A 72 -40.25 8.76 -25.13
C LEU A 72 -40.54 7.30 -24.74
N LEU A 73 -39.55 6.41 -24.83
CA LEU A 73 -39.69 5.01 -24.43
C LEU A 73 -39.92 4.88 -22.93
N ALA A 74 -39.17 5.62 -22.11
CA ALA A 74 -39.34 5.62 -20.66
C ALA A 74 -40.74 6.10 -20.25
N SER A 75 -41.23 7.21 -20.82
CA SER A 75 -42.59 7.69 -20.56
C SER A 75 -43.67 6.67 -20.93
N ARG A 76 -43.47 5.94 -22.05
CA ARG A 76 -44.40 4.90 -22.48
C ARG A 76 -44.39 3.69 -21.53
N ILE A 77 -43.23 3.29 -21.01
CA ILE A 77 -43.11 2.21 -20.02
C ILE A 77 -43.81 2.59 -18.71
N VAL A 78 -43.64 3.83 -18.23
CA VAL A 78 -44.32 4.31 -17.01
C VAL A 78 -45.84 4.22 -17.16
N LYS A 79 -46.41 4.68 -18.29
CA LYS A 79 -47.84 4.57 -18.57
C LYS A 79 -48.35 3.13 -18.63
N LEU A 80 -47.55 2.20 -19.16
CA LEU A 80 -47.88 0.78 -19.17
C LEU A 80 -47.78 0.15 -17.77
N GLY A 81 -46.86 0.63 -16.93
CA GLY A 81 -46.76 0.25 -15.52
C GLY A 81 -48.02 0.62 -14.74
N GLU A 82 -48.52 1.85 -14.90
CA GLU A 82 -49.78 2.29 -14.27
C GLU A 82 -50.97 1.40 -14.68
N GLN A 83 -51.03 1.00 -15.95
CA GLN A 83 -52.04 0.06 -16.45
C GLN A 83 -51.87 -1.34 -15.84
N GLN A 84 -50.64 -1.81 -15.67
CA GLN A 84 -50.31 -3.09 -15.05
C GLN A 84 -50.72 -3.13 -13.56
N ASP A 85 -50.49 -2.05 -12.82
CA ASP A 85 -50.87 -1.89 -11.41
C ASP A 85 -52.40 -1.89 -11.25
N SER A 86 -53.12 -1.22 -12.17
CA SER A 86 -54.60 -1.25 -12.17
C SER A 86 -55.17 -2.65 -12.45
N LEU A 87 -54.48 -3.46 -13.26
CA LEU A 87 -54.87 -4.83 -13.60
C LEU A 87 -54.51 -5.85 -12.52
N GLN A 88 -53.60 -5.53 -11.58
CA GLN A 88 -53.38 -6.37 -10.40
C GLN A 88 -54.61 -6.41 -9.47
N GLN A 89 -55.44 -5.38 -9.49
CA GLN A 89 -56.64 -5.29 -8.64
C GLN A 89 -57.84 -6.06 -9.22
N GLN A 90 -57.92 -6.21 -10.55
CA GLN A 90 -58.95 -6.98 -11.26
C GLN A 90 -58.35 -7.72 -12.47
N PRO A 91 -58.10 -9.03 -12.39
CA PRO A 91 -57.46 -9.78 -13.47
C PRO A 91 -58.43 -10.05 -14.62
N ASP A 92 -58.14 -9.47 -15.79
CA ASP A 92 -58.84 -9.71 -17.06
C ASP A 92 -57.84 -10.23 -18.11
N ILE A 93 -58.07 -11.46 -18.58
CA ILE A 93 -57.18 -12.16 -19.51
C ILE A 93 -57.04 -11.41 -20.85
N SER A 94 -58.11 -10.74 -21.30
CA SER A 94 -58.09 -9.97 -22.56
C SER A 94 -57.16 -8.75 -22.46
N LYS A 95 -57.25 -8.00 -21.36
CA LYS A 95 -56.43 -6.81 -21.08
C LYS A 95 -54.96 -7.17 -20.81
N ILE A 96 -54.68 -8.33 -20.23
CA ILE A 96 -53.30 -8.84 -20.06
C ILE A 96 -52.65 -9.10 -21.42
N SER A 97 -53.39 -9.66 -22.39
CA SER A 97 -52.89 -9.87 -23.76
C SER A 97 -52.64 -8.55 -24.48
N GLU A 98 -53.51 -7.55 -24.33
CA GLU A 98 -53.33 -6.21 -24.90
C GLU A 98 -52.11 -5.49 -24.30
N LEU A 99 -51.94 -5.56 -22.97
CA LEU A 99 -50.80 -4.98 -22.26
C LEU A 99 -49.47 -5.63 -22.70
N ARG A 100 -49.46 -6.96 -22.89
CA ARG A 100 -48.30 -7.69 -23.40
C ARG A 100 -47.91 -7.23 -24.80
N GLU A 101 -48.87 -7.07 -25.70
CA GLU A 101 -48.60 -6.57 -27.05
C GLU A 101 -48.13 -5.10 -27.04
N ALA A 102 -48.62 -4.29 -26.09
CA ALA A 102 -48.13 -2.94 -25.89
C ALA A 102 -46.67 -2.89 -25.42
N TYR A 103 -46.26 -3.76 -24.48
CA TYR A 103 -44.85 -3.92 -24.10
C TYR A 103 -43.98 -4.45 -25.25
N ARG A 104 -44.48 -5.39 -26.07
CA ARG A 104 -43.78 -5.83 -27.29
C ARG A 104 -43.60 -4.69 -28.30
N ALA A 105 -44.59 -3.81 -28.43
CA ALA A 105 -44.47 -2.63 -29.28
C ALA A 105 -43.34 -1.70 -28.81
N VAL A 106 -43.23 -1.48 -27.49
CA VAL A 106 -42.08 -0.76 -26.90
C VAL A 106 -40.76 -1.48 -27.20
N GLY A 107 -40.72 -2.81 -27.07
CA GLY A 107 -39.54 -3.61 -27.41
C GLY A 107 -39.12 -3.50 -28.88
N ARG A 108 -40.08 -3.45 -29.82
CA ARG A 108 -39.81 -3.22 -31.26
C ARG A 108 -39.25 -1.82 -31.53
N ASP A 109 -39.75 -0.80 -30.85
CA ASP A 109 -39.24 0.57 -30.99
C ASP A 109 -37.85 0.73 -30.34
N LEU A 110 -37.59 0.03 -29.24
CA LEU A 110 -36.26 -0.10 -28.64
C LEU A 110 -35.26 -0.79 -29.59
N LEU A 111 -35.69 -1.84 -30.29
CA LEU A 111 -34.85 -2.51 -31.29
C LEU A 111 -34.45 -1.57 -32.43
N LYS A 112 -35.38 -0.74 -32.92
CA LYS A 112 -35.08 0.31 -33.91
C LYS A 112 -33.99 1.25 -33.38
N LEU A 113 -34.11 1.66 -32.11
CA LEU A 113 -33.14 2.56 -31.45
C LEU A 113 -31.74 1.91 -31.32
N LEU A 114 -31.68 0.64 -30.94
CA LEU A 114 -30.41 -0.11 -30.87
C LEU A 114 -29.72 -0.21 -32.23
N ILE A 115 -30.46 -0.48 -33.31
CA ILE A 115 -29.93 -0.52 -34.69
C ILE A 115 -29.43 0.86 -35.13
N PHE A 116 -30.15 1.93 -34.78
CA PHE A 116 -29.72 3.31 -35.05
C PHE A 116 -28.37 3.61 -34.39
N VAL A 117 -28.21 3.25 -33.11
CA VAL A 117 -26.96 3.44 -32.36
C VAL A 117 -25.81 2.65 -32.98
N GLU A 118 -26.04 1.36 -33.28
CA GLU A 118 -25.05 0.48 -33.91
C GLU A 118 -24.52 1.09 -35.21
N MET A 119 -25.42 1.52 -36.08
CA MET A 119 -25.07 2.05 -37.39
C MET A 119 -24.25 3.34 -37.31
N ASN A 120 -24.58 4.22 -36.37
CA ASN A 120 -23.85 5.47 -36.14
C ASN A 120 -22.48 5.23 -35.52
N ALA A 121 -22.36 4.31 -34.54
CA ALA A 121 -21.08 3.94 -33.95
C ALA A 121 -20.12 3.34 -34.99
N ILE A 122 -20.61 2.46 -35.87
CA ILE A 122 -19.82 1.91 -36.98
C ILE A 122 -19.40 3.03 -37.95
N GLY A 123 -20.29 3.99 -38.22
CA GLY A 123 -20.02 5.13 -39.09
C GLY A 123 -18.90 6.03 -38.56
N LEU A 124 -18.94 6.37 -37.25
CA LEU A 124 -17.91 7.12 -36.55
C LEU A 124 -16.55 6.40 -36.61
N ARG A 125 -16.53 5.11 -36.26
CA ARG A 125 -15.31 4.27 -36.36
C ARG A 125 -14.71 4.31 -37.77
N LYS A 126 -15.54 4.15 -38.80
CA LYS A 126 -15.08 4.07 -40.19
C LYS A 126 -14.60 5.41 -40.74
N ILE A 127 -15.09 6.54 -40.23
CA ILE A 127 -14.60 7.85 -40.67
C ILE A 127 -13.30 8.20 -39.97
N LEU A 128 -13.17 7.91 -38.67
CA LEU A 128 -11.95 8.03 -37.89
C LEU A 128 -10.80 7.22 -38.51
N LYS A 129 -11.01 5.92 -38.74
CA LYS A 129 -10.03 5.06 -39.44
C LYS A 129 -9.67 5.55 -40.85
N LYS A 130 -10.60 6.21 -41.54
CA LYS A 130 -10.36 6.75 -42.89
C LYS A 130 -9.54 8.03 -42.85
N PHE A 131 -9.70 8.84 -41.81
CA PHE A 131 -8.88 10.02 -41.56
C PHE A 131 -7.44 9.58 -41.28
N ASP A 132 -7.22 8.72 -40.29
CA ASP A 132 -5.87 8.23 -39.92
C ASP A 132 -5.15 7.59 -41.10
N LYS A 133 -5.81 6.68 -41.84
CA LYS A 133 -5.19 6.02 -43.01
C LYS A 133 -4.77 7.00 -44.11
N ARG A 134 -5.43 8.15 -44.23
CA ARG A 134 -5.16 9.12 -45.31
C ARG A 134 -4.07 10.11 -44.94
N PHE A 135 -3.92 10.42 -43.66
CA PHE A 135 -2.99 11.43 -43.20
C PHE A 135 -1.82 10.87 -42.37
N GLY A 136 -1.84 9.58 -42.01
CA GLY A 136 -0.78 8.92 -41.25
C GLY A 136 -0.70 9.35 -39.78
N TYR A 137 -1.73 10.03 -39.27
CA TYR A 137 -1.74 10.58 -37.91
C TYR A 137 -2.49 9.67 -36.93
N ARG A 138 -2.09 9.69 -35.66
CA ARG A 138 -2.90 9.21 -34.52
C ARG A 138 -4.02 10.21 -34.18
N PHE A 139 -4.76 10.71 -35.18
CA PHE A 139 -5.82 11.69 -34.94
C PHE A 139 -6.94 11.07 -34.12
N THR A 140 -7.31 9.82 -34.40
CA THR A 140 -8.32 9.11 -33.60
C THR A 140 -7.94 9.05 -32.12
N ASP A 141 -6.68 8.75 -31.79
CA ASP A 141 -6.22 8.69 -30.39
C ASP A 141 -6.29 10.07 -29.73
N TYR A 142 -5.82 11.12 -30.42
CA TYR A 142 -5.89 12.50 -29.93
C TYR A 142 -7.34 12.95 -29.71
N TYR A 143 -8.21 12.72 -30.69
CA TYR A 143 -9.61 13.14 -30.65
C TYR A 143 -10.39 12.41 -29.55
N VAL A 144 -10.16 11.10 -29.40
CA VAL A 144 -10.78 10.31 -28.33
C VAL A 144 -10.22 10.71 -26.96
N LYS A 145 -8.90 10.87 -26.81
CA LYS A 145 -8.25 11.27 -25.53
C LYS A 145 -8.77 12.62 -25.01
N THR A 146 -8.81 13.63 -25.88
CA THR A 146 -9.25 14.98 -25.51
C THR A 146 -10.74 15.08 -25.19
N ARG A 147 -11.56 14.17 -25.71
CA ARG A 147 -13.02 14.16 -25.54
C ARG A 147 -13.54 13.07 -24.60
N ALA A 148 -12.74 12.09 -24.21
CA ALA A 148 -13.18 11.05 -23.27
C ALA A 148 -13.27 11.56 -21.82
N ASN A 149 -12.38 12.48 -21.44
CA ASN A 149 -12.24 12.99 -20.05
C ASN A 149 -12.86 14.37 -19.79
N HIS A 150 -13.35 15.06 -20.82
CA HIS A 150 -13.88 16.41 -20.65
C HIS A 150 -15.35 16.39 -20.21
N PRO A 151 -15.75 17.07 -19.12
CA PRO A 151 -17.07 16.96 -18.50
C PRO A 151 -18.24 17.38 -19.41
N TYR A 152 -17.97 18.25 -20.39
CA TYR A 152 -18.95 18.72 -21.38
C TYR A 152 -18.91 17.96 -22.71
N SER A 153 -18.16 16.85 -22.79
CA SER A 153 -18.01 16.12 -24.05
C SER A 153 -19.23 15.27 -24.39
N GLN A 154 -19.84 15.58 -25.52
CA GLN A 154 -20.93 14.79 -26.12
C GLN A 154 -20.47 13.39 -26.54
N LEU A 155 -19.17 13.21 -26.83
CA LEU A 155 -18.59 11.90 -27.11
C LEU A 155 -18.62 11.01 -25.86
N GLN A 156 -18.35 11.57 -24.68
CA GLN A 156 -18.46 10.85 -23.41
C GLN A 156 -19.90 10.43 -23.12
N GLN A 157 -20.91 11.21 -23.54
CA GLN A 157 -22.31 10.82 -23.44
C GLN A 157 -22.68 9.67 -24.39
N VAL A 158 -22.22 9.68 -25.64
CA VAL A 158 -22.34 8.49 -26.51
C VAL A 158 -21.70 7.27 -25.85
N PHE A 159 -20.50 7.42 -25.28
CA PHE A 159 -19.82 6.33 -24.59
C PHE A 159 -20.56 5.88 -23.32
N LYS A 160 -21.11 6.77 -22.51
CA LYS A 160 -21.89 6.39 -21.32
C LYS A 160 -23.23 5.74 -21.67
N HIS A 161 -23.94 6.24 -22.69
CA HIS A 161 -25.25 5.71 -23.09
C HIS A 161 -25.16 4.41 -23.92
N VAL A 162 -24.05 4.18 -24.61
CA VAL A 162 -23.83 3.00 -25.46
C VAL A 162 -22.90 1.96 -24.80
N MET A 163 -21.97 2.38 -23.94
CA MET A 163 -21.00 1.51 -23.25
C MET A 163 -21.16 1.42 -21.73
N GLY A 164 -22.19 2.01 -21.13
CA GLY A 164 -22.63 1.68 -19.76
C GLY A 164 -23.28 0.29 -19.66
N LEU A 165 -22.73 -0.69 -20.36
CA LEU A 165 -23.18 -2.07 -20.42
C LEU A 165 -22.08 -3.03 -19.90
N PHE A 166 -20.86 -2.54 -19.60
CA PHE A 166 -19.68 -3.42 -19.49
C PHE A 166 -18.53 -2.90 -18.60
N LEU A 167 -18.81 -2.20 -17.49
CA LEU A 167 -17.82 -2.01 -16.41
C LEU A 167 -18.42 -2.54 -15.12
N ASP A 168 -17.79 -3.58 -14.59
CA ASP A 168 -17.84 -4.19 -13.25
C ASP A 168 -19.18 -4.21 -12.50
N ALA A 169 -19.60 -5.42 -12.13
CA ALA A 169 -20.90 -5.75 -11.55
C ALA A 169 -21.29 -4.84 -10.36
N GLY A 170 -22.18 -3.87 -10.64
CA GLY A 170 -22.73 -2.99 -9.61
C GLY A 170 -23.07 -1.56 -10.04
N PHE A 171 -23.48 -1.32 -11.29
CA PHE A 171 -24.06 -0.03 -11.68
C PHE A 171 -25.31 -0.21 -12.53
N ILE A 172 -26.46 0.12 -11.95
CA ILE A 172 -27.74 0.14 -12.64
C ILE A 172 -27.71 1.26 -13.68
N LEU A 173 -27.40 0.84 -14.92
CA LEU A 173 -28.06 1.18 -16.17
C LEU A 173 -27.94 2.63 -16.68
N GLY A 174 -27.12 2.81 -17.72
CA GLY A 174 -27.41 3.85 -18.70
C GLY A 174 -28.86 3.72 -19.21
N GLY A 175 -29.49 4.84 -19.61
CA GLY A 175 -30.94 4.88 -19.92
C GLY A 175 -31.45 3.80 -20.89
N LEU A 176 -30.62 3.32 -21.82
CA LEU A 176 -30.96 2.19 -22.70
C LEU A 176 -31.07 0.85 -21.97
N GLY A 177 -30.13 0.55 -21.08
CA GLY A 177 -30.15 -0.68 -20.28
C GLY A 177 -31.36 -0.72 -19.34
N ALA A 178 -31.71 0.41 -18.74
CA ALA A 178 -32.87 0.53 -17.84
C ALA A 178 -34.18 0.20 -18.57
N VAL A 179 -34.31 0.72 -19.79
CA VAL A 179 -35.43 0.43 -20.69
C VAL A 179 -35.45 -1.04 -21.11
N VAL A 180 -34.30 -1.64 -21.45
CA VAL A 180 -34.19 -3.08 -21.77
C VAL A 180 -34.60 -3.95 -20.56
N GLY A 181 -34.09 -3.64 -19.37
CA GLY A 181 -34.39 -4.38 -18.15
C GLY A 181 -35.86 -4.27 -17.75
N ALA A 182 -36.44 -3.07 -17.82
CA ALA A 182 -37.86 -2.85 -17.51
C ALA A 182 -38.78 -3.60 -18.48
N VAL A 183 -38.52 -3.55 -19.79
CA VAL A 183 -39.31 -4.28 -20.78
C VAL A 183 -39.17 -5.80 -20.60
N SER A 184 -37.96 -6.30 -20.35
CA SER A 184 -37.71 -7.73 -20.17
C SER A 184 -38.37 -8.28 -18.91
N ARG A 185 -38.27 -7.54 -17.79
CA ARG A 185 -38.91 -7.89 -16.52
C ARG A 185 -40.43 -7.89 -16.62
N ASN A 186 -41.02 -6.84 -17.20
CA ASN A 186 -42.48 -6.73 -17.30
C ASN A 186 -43.08 -7.74 -18.27
N LEU A 187 -42.38 -8.08 -19.36
CA LEU A 187 -42.80 -9.17 -20.25
C LEU A 187 -42.73 -10.54 -19.57
N ALA A 188 -41.72 -10.78 -18.72
CA ALA A 188 -41.61 -12.01 -17.94
C ALA A 188 -42.72 -12.12 -16.87
N ASP A 189 -43.00 -11.05 -16.11
CA ASP A 189 -44.06 -11.04 -15.08
C ASP A 189 -45.46 -11.28 -15.68
N LEU A 190 -45.72 -10.75 -16.88
CA LEU A 190 -46.98 -10.98 -17.59
C LEU A 190 -47.10 -12.41 -18.17
N GLN A 191 -46.00 -13.16 -18.21
CA GLN A 191 -45.96 -14.51 -18.75
C GLN A 191 -46.17 -15.60 -17.68
N ASP A 192 -45.69 -15.39 -16.45
CA ASP A 192 -45.92 -16.30 -15.31
C ASP A 192 -47.40 -16.36 -14.87
N ARG A 193 -48.15 -15.27 -15.09
CA ARG A 193 -49.60 -15.19 -14.81
C ARG A 193 -50.47 -16.08 -15.70
N GLN A 194 -49.87 -16.84 -16.63
CA GLN A 194 -50.55 -17.85 -17.45
C GLN A 194 -50.46 -19.28 -16.88
N GLY A 195 -49.86 -19.50 -15.69
CA GLY A 195 -50.09 -20.76 -14.95
C GLY A 195 -48.96 -21.37 -14.12
N SER A 196 -48.19 -20.61 -13.32
CA SER A 196 -47.38 -21.25 -12.25
C SER A 196 -47.11 -20.33 -11.05
N TYR A 197 -47.34 -20.83 -9.83
CA TYR A 197 -47.20 -20.12 -8.56
C TYR A 197 -45.82 -20.40 -7.90
N LEU A 198 -44.72 -19.89 -8.47
CA LEU A 198 -43.41 -19.96 -7.79
C LEU A 198 -42.75 -18.57 -7.68
N SER A 199 -42.37 -18.20 -6.46
CA SER A 199 -41.64 -16.97 -6.15
C SER A 199 -40.14 -17.14 -6.40
N ILE A 200 -39.49 -16.08 -6.89
CA ILE A 200 -38.05 -16.04 -7.22
C ILE A 200 -37.14 -16.27 -5.98
N TYR A 201 -37.67 -16.12 -4.77
CA TYR A 201 -36.90 -16.15 -3.52
C TYR A 201 -36.77 -17.53 -2.84
N ASP A 202 -37.38 -18.58 -3.39
CA ASP A 202 -37.57 -19.85 -2.66
C ASP A 202 -36.53 -20.97 -2.95
N GLN A 203 -35.35 -20.70 -3.55
CA GLN A 203 -34.35 -21.77 -3.81
C GLN A 203 -32.88 -21.44 -3.42
N PRO A 204 -32.12 -22.44 -2.92
CA PRO A 204 -30.78 -22.25 -2.33
C PRO A 204 -29.67 -22.14 -3.38
N ALA A 205 -28.67 -21.31 -3.08
CA ALA A 205 -27.53 -21.02 -3.94
C ALA A 205 -26.50 -22.18 -3.97
N LEU A 206 -26.10 -22.61 -5.17
CA LEU A 206 -24.95 -23.49 -5.44
C LEU A 206 -23.86 -22.72 -6.21
N PRO A 207 -22.58 -23.11 -6.10
CA PRO A 207 -21.42 -22.26 -6.33
C PRO A 207 -21.05 -22.17 -7.81
N LEU A 208 -20.67 -20.98 -8.29
CA LEU A 208 -20.31 -20.75 -9.70
C LEU A 208 -18.95 -20.07 -9.85
N GLN A 209 -18.08 -20.78 -10.57
CA GLN A 209 -16.87 -20.31 -11.22
C GLN A 209 -17.15 -20.32 -12.73
N ASP A 210 -17.67 -19.22 -13.28
CA ASP A 210 -17.51 -18.85 -14.70
C ASP A 210 -18.11 -17.46 -15.01
N SER A 211 -17.47 -16.80 -15.97
CA SER A 211 -17.71 -15.47 -16.57
C SER A 211 -19.06 -14.77 -16.30
N SER A 212 -19.00 -13.64 -15.60
CA SER A 212 -20.12 -12.89 -15.02
C SER A 212 -21.09 -12.19 -16.00
N ILE A 213 -20.80 -12.17 -17.31
CA ILE A 213 -21.74 -11.65 -18.33
C ILE A 213 -22.74 -12.72 -18.75
N CYS A 214 -22.32 -14.00 -18.75
CA CYS A 214 -23.25 -15.11 -18.94
C CYS A 214 -24.18 -15.25 -17.73
N LEU A 215 -23.69 -14.94 -16.52
CA LEU A 215 -24.46 -15.09 -15.28
C LEU A 215 -25.70 -14.18 -15.21
N PHE A 216 -25.58 -12.89 -15.56
CA PHE A 216 -26.73 -11.98 -15.48
C PHE A 216 -27.79 -12.29 -16.53
N LEU A 217 -27.38 -12.86 -17.67
CA LEU A 217 -28.29 -13.31 -18.71
C LEU A 217 -28.87 -14.70 -18.41
N SER A 218 -28.10 -15.61 -17.81
CA SER A 218 -28.55 -16.93 -17.36
C SER A 218 -29.51 -16.84 -16.18
N ILE A 219 -29.30 -15.91 -15.24
CA ILE A 219 -30.25 -15.64 -14.13
C ILE A 219 -31.61 -15.17 -14.68
N VAL A 220 -31.63 -14.50 -15.84
CA VAL A 220 -32.87 -14.08 -16.52
C VAL A 220 -33.42 -15.16 -17.47
N THR A 221 -32.64 -16.17 -17.87
CA THR A 221 -33.03 -17.10 -18.95
C THR A 221 -33.19 -18.56 -18.58
N ASP A 222 -32.72 -19.02 -17.42
CA ASP A 222 -32.71 -20.48 -17.14
C ASP A 222 -34.00 -21.05 -16.53
N LYS A 223 -35.06 -20.24 -16.39
CA LYS A 223 -36.41 -20.76 -16.08
C LYS A 223 -37.54 -19.98 -16.77
N VAL A 224 -37.66 -20.05 -18.09
CA VAL A 224 -38.98 -20.01 -18.77
C VAL A 224 -38.89 -20.78 -20.09
N HIS A 225 -39.50 -21.97 -20.15
CA HIS A 225 -39.93 -22.54 -21.42
C HIS A 225 -41.03 -21.63 -21.99
N LEU A 226 -40.82 -21.17 -23.24
CA LEU A 226 -41.55 -20.17 -24.04
C LEU A 226 -40.90 -18.78 -24.03
N GLN A 227 -39.90 -18.56 -24.90
CA GLN A 227 -39.25 -17.26 -25.09
C GLN A 227 -40.07 -16.32 -25.98
N ASP A 228 -40.27 -15.07 -25.56
CA ASP A 228 -40.87 -14.03 -26.40
C ASP A 228 -39.85 -13.59 -27.49
N PRO A 229 -40.20 -13.65 -28.79
CA PRO A 229 -39.25 -13.42 -29.89
C PRO A 229 -38.66 -11.99 -29.89
N VAL A 230 -39.36 -11.04 -29.27
CA VAL A 230 -38.87 -9.65 -29.15
C VAL A 230 -37.65 -9.58 -28.22
N ILE A 231 -37.64 -10.33 -27.12
CA ILE A 231 -36.54 -10.33 -26.14
C ILE A 231 -35.26 -10.90 -26.76
N GLU A 232 -35.37 -11.99 -27.53
CA GLU A 232 -34.25 -12.59 -28.24
C GLU A 232 -33.66 -11.63 -29.28
N SER A 233 -34.52 -10.91 -30.01
CA SER A 233 -34.09 -9.91 -31.00
C SER A 233 -33.34 -8.73 -30.36
N ILE A 234 -33.76 -8.31 -29.15
CA ILE A 234 -33.11 -7.27 -28.36
C ILE A 234 -31.74 -7.78 -27.88
N LYS A 235 -31.66 -8.99 -27.33
CA LYS A 235 -30.40 -9.63 -26.91
C LYS A 235 -29.40 -9.68 -28.06
N ALA A 236 -29.81 -10.20 -29.21
CA ALA A 236 -28.94 -10.29 -30.38
C ALA A 236 -28.51 -8.90 -30.89
N ALA A 237 -29.34 -7.86 -30.75
CA ALA A 237 -28.97 -6.49 -31.10
C ALA A 237 -27.97 -5.87 -30.11
N VAL A 238 -28.12 -6.14 -28.82
CA VAL A 238 -27.18 -5.72 -27.77
C VAL A 238 -25.82 -6.40 -27.97
N ASP A 239 -25.78 -7.71 -28.21
CA ASP A 239 -24.53 -8.45 -28.45
C ASP A 239 -23.79 -7.93 -29.70
N ARG A 240 -24.51 -7.67 -30.79
CA ARG A 240 -23.94 -7.05 -32.01
C ARG A 240 -23.41 -5.64 -31.76
N LEU A 241 -24.10 -4.86 -30.93
CA LEU A 241 -23.68 -3.52 -30.55
C LEU A 241 -22.38 -3.58 -29.75
N THR A 242 -22.29 -4.46 -28.76
CA THR A 242 -21.09 -4.70 -27.93
C THR A 242 -19.89 -5.05 -28.80
N HIS A 243 -20.02 -6.04 -29.69
CA HIS A 243 -18.94 -6.41 -30.61
C HIS A 243 -18.57 -5.23 -31.56
N SER A 244 -19.57 -4.46 -31.97
CA SER A 244 -19.40 -3.30 -32.85
C SER A 244 -18.88 -2.05 -32.14
N THR A 245 -18.78 -2.02 -30.81
CA THR A 245 -18.21 -0.92 -30.01
C THR A 245 -16.89 -1.30 -29.34
N ASN A 246 -16.54 -2.58 -29.25
CA ASN A 246 -15.26 -3.09 -28.70
C ASN A 246 -13.98 -2.44 -29.26
N PHE A 247 -13.92 -2.00 -30.52
CA PHE A 247 -12.75 -1.25 -31.03
C PHE A 247 -12.75 0.23 -30.60
N LEU A 248 -13.91 0.85 -30.35
CA LEU A 248 -13.96 2.17 -29.74
C LEU A 248 -13.67 2.09 -28.24
N HIS A 249 -14.06 0.99 -27.58
CA HIS A 249 -13.61 0.64 -26.23
C HIS A 249 -12.11 0.44 -26.17
N PHE A 250 -11.54 -0.35 -27.08
CA PHE A 250 -10.09 -0.54 -27.20
C PHE A 250 -9.37 0.81 -27.36
N LEU A 251 -9.84 1.68 -28.24
CA LEU A 251 -9.24 3.01 -28.44
C LEU A 251 -9.47 3.96 -27.27
N ALA A 252 -10.65 3.96 -26.64
CA ALA A 252 -10.94 4.78 -25.46
C ALA A 252 -10.15 4.30 -24.24
N GLN A 253 -10.05 2.98 -24.05
CA GLN A 253 -9.23 2.36 -23.02
C GLN A 253 -7.74 2.63 -23.29
N HIS A 254 -7.26 2.52 -24.53
CA HIS A 254 -5.88 2.94 -24.87
C HIS A 254 -5.66 4.44 -24.67
N ALA A 255 -6.64 5.30 -24.98
CA ALA A 255 -6.54 6.75 -24.78
C ALA A 255 -6.61 7.18 -23.29
N LEU A 256 -7.38 6.46 -22.48
CA LEU A 256 -7.54 6.67 -21.03
C LEU A 256 -6.43 5.99 -20.22
N THR A 257 -5.82 4.93 -20.75
CA THR A 257 -4.68 4.23 -20.14
C THR A 257 -3.33 4.79 -20.64
N MET A 258 -3.31 5.66 -21.66
CA MET A 258 -2.08 6.34 -22.11
C MET A 258 -1.74 7.56 -21.22
N GLN A 259 -1.24 7.22 -20.03
CA GLN A 259 -0.26 8.01 -19.28
C GLN A 259 1.18 7.45 -19.45
N GLU A 260 1.40 6.60 -20.46
CA GLU A 260 2.73 6.20 -20.91
C GLU A 260 2.90 6.58 -22.38
N GLU A 261 3.77 7.55 -22.67
CA GLU A 261 4.37 7.65 -24.00
C GLU A 261 5.23 6.39 -24.23
N LEU A 262 4.77 5.49 -25.10
CA LEU A 262 5.61 4.43 -25.63
C LEU A 262 6.23 4.87 -26.97
N PRO A 263 7.48 4.46 -27.28
CA PRO A 263 8.15 4.76 -28.54
C PRO A 263 7.37 4.21 -29.74
N THR A 264 7.69 4.75 -30.91
CA THR A 264 7.15 4.37 -32.22
C THR A 264 7.08 2.85 -32.44
N PRO A 265 5.93 2.29 -32.87
CA PRO A 265 5.86 0.89 -33.27
C PRO A 265 6.38 0.76 -34.70
N THR A 266 7.55 0.14 -34.86
CA THR A 266 7.85 -0.59 -36.09
C THR A 266 6.98 -1.85 -36.06
N GLU A 267 6.19 -2.07 -37.11
CA GLU A 267 5.32 -3.24 -37.24
C GLU A 267 6.18 -4.52 -37.33
N GLU A 268 6.34 -5.24 -36.23
CA GLU A 268 6.61 -6.68 -36.24
C GLU A 268 5.61 -7.38 -35.32
N TYR A 269 5.02 -8.45 -35.83
CA TYR A 269 4.05 -9.30 -35.12
C TYR A 269 4.72 -9.89 -33.87
N ALA A 270 4.58 -9.23 -32.72
CA ALA A 270 4.96 -9.79 -31.44
C ALA A 270 3.92 -10.84 -31.02
N ASP A 271 4.39 -12.08 -31.07
CA ASP A 271 3.85 -13.27 -30.43
C ASP A 271 3.33 -13.00 -29.00
N ASP A 272 2.31 -13.75 -28.59
CA ASP A 272 1.75 -13.73 -27.24
C ASP A 272 2.84 -14.06 -26.20
N GLN A 273 3.61 -13.07 -25.74
CA GLN A 273 4.60 -13.26 -24.68
C GLN A 273 3.89 -13.45 -23.33
N THR A 274 3.63 -14.73 -23.07
CA THR A 274 3.07 -15.35 -21.88
C THR A 274 3.61 -14.82 -20.55
N TYR A 275 2.75 -14.06 -19.84
CA TYR A 275 2.85 -13.87 -18.40
C TYR A 275 2.83 -15.23 -17.68
N HIS A 276 3.89 -15.55 -16.92
CA HIS A 276 3.96 -16.78 -16.13
C HIS A 276 3.46 -16.57 -14.70
N PHE A 277 2.20 -16.93 -14.46
CA PHE A 277 1.52 -16.85 -13.15
C PHE A 277 2.36 -17.46 -12.01
N MET A 278 3.01 -18.61 -12.25
CA MET A 278 3.81 -19.29 -11.23
C MET A 278 5.02 -18.46 -10.76
N SER A 279 5.62 -17.67 -11.65
CA SER A 279 6.73 -16.77 -11.29
C SER A 279 6.25 -15.56 -10.48
N LEU A 280 5.02 -15.06 -10.73
CA LEU A 280 4.40 -14.08 -9.84
C LEU A 280 4.10 -14.69 -8.46
N LEU A 281 3.55 -15.90 -8.41
CA LEU A 281 3.25 -16.60 -7.17
C LEU A 281 4.50 -16.81 -6.32
N LEU A 282 5.63 -17.19 -6.92
CA LEU A 282 6.91 -17.33 -6.23
C LEU A 282 7.45 -16.00 -5.68
N ASN A 283 7.22 -14.88 -6.37
CA ASN A 283 7.57 -13.54 -5.85
C ASN A 283 6.68 -13.14 -4.66
N LEU A 284 5.38 -13.46 -4.72
CA LEU A 284 4.44 -13.23 -3.62
C LEU A 284 4.78 -14.11 -2.41
N ALA A 285 5.10 -15.39 -2.65
CA ALA A 285 5.52 -16.33 -1.62
C ALA A 285 6.84 -15.93 -0.95
N ASN A 286 7.82 -15.44 -1.72
CA ASN A 286 9.05 -14.87 -1.15
C ASN A 286 8.74 -13.72 -0.18
N THR A 287 7.87 -12.81 -0.60
CA THR A 287 7.48 -11.64 0.20
C THR A 287 6.77 -12.08 1.48
N PHE A 288 5.80 -12.98 1.37
CA PHE A 288 5.10 -13.55 2.52
C PHE A 288 6.09 -14.19 3.50
N LEU A 289 6.94 -15.10 3.01
CA LEU A 289 7.88 -15.85 3.85
C LEU A 289 8.92 -14.93 4.51
N TYR A 290 9.37 -13.89 3.82
CA TYR A 290 10.27 -12.87 4.38
C TYR A 290 9.60 -12.07 5.50
N MET A 291 8.32 -11.72 5.35
CA MET A 291 7.59 -11.03 6.42
C MET A 291 7.35 -11.95 7.62
N VAL A 292 7.00 -13.22 7.41
CA VAL A 292 6.95 -14.22 8.50
C VAL A 292 8.29 -14.28 9.22
N ASN A 293 9.41 -14.37 8.49
CA ASN A 293 10.76 -14.43 9.06
C ASN A 293 11.11 -13.20 9.92
N SER A 294 10.63 -12.03 9.52
CA SER A 294 10.93 -10.77 10.21
C SER A 294 10.18 -10.66 11.53
N TYR A 295 8.92 -11.12 11.58
CA TYR A 295 8.03 -10.92 12.72
C TYR A 295 7.83 -12.14 13.63
N ILE A 296 8.19 -13.36 13.19
CA ILE A 296 8.11 -14.60 14.01
C ILE A 296 8.95 -14.53 15.31
N ILE A 297 9.90 -13.61 15.34
CA ILE A 297 10.84 -13.45 16.44
C ILE A 297 10.46 -12.35 17.43
N VAL A 298 9.54 -11.45 17.07
CA VAL A 298 9.17 -10.30 17.90
C VAL A 298 8.66 -10.73 19.27
N PRO A 299 7.77 -11.75 19.40
CA PRO A 299 7.26 -12.15 20.71
C PRO A 299 8.33 -12.75 21.65
N THR A 300 9.45 -13.24 21.12
CA THR A 300 10.52 -13.94 21.89
C THR A 300 11.83 -13.14 21.95
N ALA A 301 11.91 -11.96 21.33
CA ALA A 301 13.16 -11.25 21.16
C ALA A 301 13.77 -10.74 22.48
N ASP A 302 12.93 -10.35 23.42
CA ASP A 302 13.31 -9.93 24.78
C ASP A 302 13.75 -11.13 25.63
N ASP A 303 12.94 -12.19 25.69
CA ASP A 303 13.29 -13.44 26.40
C ASP A 303 14.61 -14.05 25.91
N TYR A 304 14.83 -14.03 24.59
CA TYR A 304 16.08 -14.54 24.00
C TYR A 304 17.29 -13.66 24.34
N SER A 305 17.10 -12.33 24.39
CA SER A 305 18.16 -11.41 24.81
C SER A 305 18.57 -11.63 26.26
N ILE A 306 17.58 -11.82 27.15
CA ILE A 306 17.81 -12.14 28.58
C ILE A 306 18.51 -13.49 28.72
N SER A 307 18.10 -14.50 27.96
CA SER A 307 18.70 -15.84 28.00
C SER A 307 20.17 -15.87 27.59
N LEU A 308 20.61 -14.92 26.76
CA LEU A 308 22.00 -14.73 26.35
C LEU A 308 22.80 -13.77 27.25
N GLY A 309 22.20 -13.29 28.34
CA GLY A 309 22.85 -12.41 29.32
C GLY A 309 22.82 -10.92 28.98
N ALA A 310 21.91 -10.48 28.09
CA ALA A 310 21.71 -9.06 27.76
C ALA A 310 20.41 -8.51 28.34
N ALA A 311 20.28 -7.18 28.43
CA ALA A 311 19.04 -6.53 28.88
C ALA A 311 17.89 -6.77 27.88
N ALA A 312 16.65 -6.82 28.39
CA ALA A 312 15.45 -7.01 27.56
C ALA A 312 15.33 -5.98 26.42
N THR A 313 15.76 -4.75 26.67
CA THR A 313 15.73 -3.61 25.72
C THR A 313 16.68 -3.76 24.54
N VAL A 314 17.62 -4.71 24.60
CA VAL A 314 18.49 -5.11 23.48
C VAL A 314 17.68 -5.83 22.39
N CYS A 315 16.43 -6.24 22.68
CA CYS A 315 15.50 -6.75 21.67
C CYS A 315 15.33 -5.79 20.49
N GLY A 316 15.35 -4.47 20.72
CA GLY A 316 15.31 -3.45 19.66
C GLY A 316 16.49 -3.61 18.69
N ILE A 317 17.72 -3.71 19.18
CA ILE A 317 18.90 -3.99 18.34
C ILE A 317 18.76 -5.34 17.60
N VAL A 318 18.24 -6.38 18.26
CA VAL A 318 18.06 -7.71 17.66
C VAL A 318 17.05 -7.68 16.50
N ILE A 319 15.93 -6.96 16.66
CA ILE A 319 14.91 -6.78 15.61
C ILE A 319 15.48 -5.87 14.51
N GLY A 320 16.05 -4.73 14.87
CA GLY A 320 16.55 -3.70 13.96
C GLY A 320 17.78 -4.09 13.15
N ALA A 321 18.61 -5.03 13.62
CA ALA A 321 19.78 -5.52 12.89
C ALA A 321 19.43 -6.05 11.49
N MET A 322 18.24 -6.66 11.34
CA MET A 322 17.72 -7.11 10.06
C MET A 322 17.38 -5.93 9.13
N ALA A 323 16.74 -4.87 9.65
CA ALA A 323 16.41 -3.69 8.89
C ALA A 323 17.65 -2.91 8.44
N VAL A 324 18.68 -2.81 9.30
CA VAL A 324 19.97 -2.18 8.96
C VAL A 324 20.61 -2.88 7.76
N ALA A 325 20.73 -4.20 7.80
CA ALA A 325 21.30 -4.96 6.70
C ALA A 325 20.46 -4.88 5.40
N GLN A 326 19.13 -4.75 5.53
CA GLN A 326 18.23 -4.60 4.40
C GLN A 326 18.46 -3.30 3.61
N VAL A 327 18.76 -2.17 4.27
CA VAL A 327 19.05 -0.87 3.62
C VAL A 327 20.20 -1.00 2.61
N PHE A 328 21.23 -1.78 2.95
CA PHE A 328 22.37 -1.99 2.06
C PHE A 328 22.07 -3.02 0.95
N SER A 329 21.38 -4.11 1.29
CA SER A 329 21.10 -5.19 0.34
C SER A 329 20.10 -4.81 -0.74
N SER A 330 19.12 -3.97 -0.41
CA SER A 330 18.08 -3.50 -1.35
C SER A 330 18.67 -2.77 -2.57
N VAL A 331 19.72 -1.94 -2.38
CA VAL A 331 20.40 -1.21 -3.44
C VAL A 331 21.13 -2.17 -4.36
N TYR A 332 21.85 -3.14 -3.79
CA TYR A 332 22.59 -4.15 -4.55
C TYR A 332 21.64 -5.06 -5.34
N PHE A 333 20.55 -5.51 -4.72
CA PHE A 333 19.53 -6.33 -5.39
C PHE A 333 18.73 -5.54 -6.42
N SER A 334 18.48 -4.25 -6.20
CA SER A 334 17.91 -3.36 -7.23
C SER A 334 18.84 -3.27 -8.44
N ALA A 335 20.15 -3.15 -8.21
CA ALA A 335 21.14 -3.14 -9.30
C ALA A 335 21.22 -4.50 -10.03
N TRP A 336 21.24 -5.61 -9.28
CA TRP A 336 21.34 -6.97 -9.84
C TRP A 336 20.09 -7.39 -10.62
N SER A 337 18.91 -6.99 -10.14
CA SER A 337 17.63 -7.24 -10.82
C SER A 337 17.50 -6.52 -12.18
N ASN A 338 18.36 -5.54 -12.48
CA ASN A 338 18.49 -5.01 -13.84
C ASN A 338 18.91 -6.10 -14.84
N LYS A 339 19.66 -7.14 -14.41
CA LYS A 339 20.20 -8.20 -15.28
C LYS A 339 19.39 -9.50 -15.22
N SER A 340 19.01 -9.97 -14.03
CA SER A 340 18.21 -11.19 -13.85
C SER A 340 17.40 -11.11 -12.55
N TYR A 341 16.19 -11.66 -12.54
CA TYR A 341 15.37 -11.80 -11.33
C TYR A 341 15.62 -13.12 -10.60
N PHE A 342 15.93 -14.21 -11.31
CA PHE A 342 16.16 -15.51 -10.71
C PHE A 342 17.40 -15.54 -9.80
N LYS A 343 18.53 -14.99 -10.27
CA LYS A 343 19.81 -15.05 -9.54
C LYS A 343 19.75 -14.35 -8.16
N PRO A 344 19.21 -13.11 -8.04
CA PRO A 344 19.03 -12.47 -6.74
C PRO A 344 18.11 -13.25 -5.79
N LEU A 345 17.03 -13.86 -6.29
CA LEU A 345 16.08 -14.63 -5.46
C LEU A 345 16.70 -15.91 -4.89
N VAL A 346 17.52 -16.60 -5.68
CA VAL A 346 18.30 -17.76 -5.22
C VAL A 346 19.29 -17.35 -4.13
N PHE A 347 20.08 -16.30 -4.38
CA PHE A 347 21.05 -15.80 -3.40
C PHE A 347 20.37 -15.36 -2.09
N SER A 348 19.26 -14.63 -2.19
CA SER A 348 18.39 -14.24 -1.07
C SER A 348 18.01 -15.45 -0.23
N SER A 349 17.50 -16.51 -0.86
CA SER A 349 17.02 -17.71 -0.17
C SER A 349 18.15 -18.46 0.55
N ILE A 350 19.34 -18.54 -0.05
CA ILE A 350 20.53 -19.18 0.56
C ILE A 350 20.98 -18.38 1.78
N VAL A 351 21.08 -17.06 1.66
CA VAL A 351 21.51 -16.19 2.76
C VAL A 351 20.51 -16.21 3.92
N LEU A 352 19.19 -16.24 3.63
CA LEU A 352 18.15 -16.38 4.65
C LEU A 352 18.17 -17.73 5.35
N LEU A 353 18.49 -18.81 4.63
CA LEU A 353 18.69 -20.14 5.22
C LEU A 353 19.87 -20.13 6.19
N VAL A 354 21.01 -19.57 5.79
CA VAL A 354 22.21 -19.47 6.65
C VAL A 354 21.94 -18.58 7.87
N GLY A 355 21.30 -17.42 7.67
CA GLY A 355 20.98 -16.49 8.76
C GLY A 355 20.07 -17.09 9.82
N ASN A 356 19.06 -17.87 9.42
CA ASN A 356 18.15 -18.54 10.34
C ASN A 356 18.80 -19.70 11.11
N ILE A 357 19.72 -20.43 10.48
CA ILE A 357 20.52 -21.45 11.17
C ILE A 357 21.42 -20.79 12.22
N MET A 358 22.09 -19.68 11.86
CA MET A 358 22.92 -18.93 12.81
C MET A 358 22.11 -18.38 13.97
N TYR A 359 20.90 -17.85 13.71
CA TYR A 359 19.99 -17.38 14.73
C TYR A 359 19.63 -18.48 15.74
N ALA A 360 19.33 -19.69 15.27
CA ALA A 360 18.99 -20.82 16.14
C ALA A 360 20.20 -21.34 16.94
N LEU A 361 21.39 -21.37 16.33
CA LEU A 361 22.62 -21.83 16.99
C LEU A 361 23.17 -20.84 18.03
N ALA A 362 22.74 -19.57 18.01
CA ALA A 362 23.23 -18.55 18.94
C ALA A 362 22.96 -18.90 20.42
N TYR A 363 21.85 -19.60 20.70
CA TYR A 363 21.50 -20.12 22.03
C TYR A 363 22.54 -21.15 22.52
N ASP A 364 22.86 -22.15 21.70
CA ASP A 364 23.80 -23.21 22.08
C ASP A 364 25.26 -22.70 22.17
N LEU A 365 25.59 -21.65 21.40
CA LEU A 365 26.89 -20.97 21.45
C LEU A 365 26.97 -19.89 22.54
N ASN A 366 25.86 -19.58 23.21
CA ASN A 366 25.70 -18.55 24.22
C ASN A 366 26.34 -17.20 23.81
N SER A 367 26.05 -16.73 22.59
CA SER A 367 26.69 -15.54 22.03
C SER A 367 25.69 -14.63 21.30
N ILE A 368 25.50 -13.43 21.85
CA ILE A 368 24.68 -12.38 21.21
C ILE A 368 25.28 -11.91 19.88
N ALA A 369 26.59 -12.00 19.70
CA ALA A 369 27.23 -11.66 18.42
C ALA A 369 26.77 -12.61 17.31
N VAL A 370 26.65 -13.91 17.58
CA VAL A 370 26.15 -14.89 16.60
C VAL A 370 24.68 -14.63 16.28
N LEU A 371 23.88 -14.26 17.29
CA LEU A 371 22.48 -13.85 17.11
C LEU A 371 22.36 -12.67 16.14
N LEU A 372 23.12 -11.60 16.38
CA LEU A 372 23.12 -10.39 15.55
C LEU A 372 23.66 -10.67 14.16
N MET A 373 24.70 -11.51 14.03
CA MET A 373 25.18 -11.94 12.72
C MET A 373 24.10 -12.71 11.95
N GLY A 374 23.39 -13.64 12.60
CA GLY A 374 22.25 -14.32 11.98
C GLY A 374 21.18 -13.34 11.46
N ARG A 375 20.88 -12.29 12.24
CA ARG A 375 19.95 -11.21 11.85
C ARG A 375 20.44 -10.40 10.66
N ILE A 376 21.71 -10.01 10.66
CA ILE A 376 22.33 -9.28 9.56
C ILE A 376 22.24 -10.10 8.28
N PHE A 377 22.55 -11.40 8.34
CA PHE A 377 22.38 -12.30 7.19
C PHE A 377 20.91 -12.34 6.73
N CYS A 378 19.95 -12.50 7.64
CA CYS A 378 18.53 -12.43 7.28
C CYS A 378 18.14 -11.12 6.57
N GLY A 379 18.69 -9.98 6.96
CA GLY A 379 18.47 -8.69 6.29
C GLY A 379 19.18 -8.56 4.94
N LEU A 380 20.38 -9.11 4.82
CA LEU A 380 21.11 -9.18 3.54
C LEU A 380 20.35 -10.00 2.48
N GLY A 381 19.55 -10.97 2.92
CA GLY A 381 18.69 -11.76 2.04
C GLY A 381 17.40 -11.06 1.60
N SER A 382 17.19 -9.77 1.86
CA SER A 382 15.92 -9.09 1.54
C SER A 382 15.69 -8.85 0.05
N ALA A 383 14.94 -9.72 -0.62
CA ALA A 383 14.58 -9.57 -2.03
C ALA A 383 13.36 -8.64 -2.30
N ARG A 384 12.89 -7.87 -1.30
CA ARG A 384 11.65 -7.07 -1.45
C ARG A 384 11.70 -6.04 -2.59
N ALA A 385 12.87 -5.41 -2.80
CA ALA A 385 13.07 -4.50 -3.93
C ALA A 385 12.94 -5.22 -5.29
N VAL A 386 13.43 -6.47 -5.37
CA VAL A 386 13.32 -7.33 -6.56
C VAL A 386 11.87 -7.71 -6.81
N ASN A 387 11.14 -8.16 -5.78
CA ASN A 387 9.74 -8.58 -5.90
C ASN A 387 8.84 -7.45 -6.40
N ARG A 388 9.00 -6.24 -5.84
CA ARG A 388 8.27 -5.04 -6.28
C ARG A 388 8.61 -4.68 -7.72
N ARG A 389 9.88 -4.75 -8.09
CA ARG A 389 10.33 -4.48 -9.44
C ARG A 389 9.81 -5.52 -10.44
N TYR A 390 9.80 -6.80 -10.09
CA TYR A 390 9.25 -7.87 -10.93
C TYR A 390 7.78 -7.60 -11.27
N ILE A 391 6.98 -7.18 -10.28
CA ILE A 391 5.58 -6.81 -10.49
C ILE A 391 5.47 -5.62 -11.45
N SER A 392 6.30 -4.59 -11.27
CA SER A 392 6.32 -3.42 -12.16
C SER A 392 6.76 -3.75 -13.59
N ASP A 393 7.73 -4.63 -13.78
CA ASP A 393 8.36 -4.85 -15.08
C ASP A 393 7.67 -5.98 -15.87
N CYS A 394 7.21 -7.04 -15.21
CA CYS A 394 6.76 -8.28 -15.87
C CYS A 394 5.23 -8.45 -15.87
N VAL A 395 4.49 -7.74 -15.02
CA VAL A 395 3.04 -7.87 -14.93
C VAL A 395 2.36 -6.88 -15.89
N PRO A 396 1.46 -7.34 -16.77
CA PRO A 396 0.69 -6.48 -17.67
C PRO A 396 -0.07 -5.40 -16.91
N LEU A 397 -0.15 -4.19 -17.46
CA LEU A 397 -0.80 -3.03 -16.85
C LEU A 397 -2.23 -3.31 -16.34
N LYS A 398 -2.99 -4.16 -17.06
CA LYS A 398 -4.37 -4.54 -16.70
C LYS A 398 -4.49 -5.25 -15.35
N ILE A 399 -3.48 -6.03 -14.95
CA ILE A 399 -3.48 -6.80 -13.70
C ILE A 399 -2.41 -6.32 -12.71
N ARG A 400 -1.62 -5.30 -13.06
CA ARG A 400 -0.54 -4.76 -12.22
C ARG A 400 -1.05 -4.21 -10.90
N LEU A 401 -2.20 -3.51 -10.90
CA LEU A 401 -2.81 -3.01 -9.67
C LEU A 401 -3.20 -4.16 -8.73
N GLN A 402 -3.78 -5.23 -9.29
CA GLN A 402 -4.16 -6.43 -8.53
C GLN A 402 -2.93 -7.17 -7.99
N ALA A 403 -1.86 -7.28 -8.77
CA ALA A 403 -0.60 -7.90 -8.33
C ALA A 403 0.10 -7.10 -7.24
N SER A 404 0.09 -5.76 -7.33
CA SER A 404 0.59 -4.88 -6.26
C SER A 404 -0.25 -4.98 -4.99
N ALA A 405 -1.57 -5.06 -5.10
CA ALA A 405 -2.45 -5.31 -3.97
C ALA A 405 -2.17 -6.69 -3.33
N ALA A 406 -2.00 -7.74 -4.14
CA ALA A 406 -1.65 -9.07 -3.66
C ALA A 406 -0.29 -9.09 -2.93
N PHE A 407 0.69 -8.29 -3.37
CA PHE A 407 1.98 -8.13 -2.67
C PHE A 407 1.81 -7.50 -1.28
N VAL A 408 0.96 -6.48 -1.16
CA VAL A 408 0.66 -5.83 0.12
C VAL A 408 -0.08 -6.81 1.04
N SER A 409 -1.10 -7.50 0.53
CA SER A 409 -1.83 -8.52 1.30
C SER A 409 -0.94 -9.68 1.74
N ALA A 410 -0.05 -10.18 0.87
CA ALA A 410 0.93 -11.21 1.22
C ALA A 410 1.92 -10.72 2.29
N SER A 411 2.32 -9.45 2.24
CA SER A 411 3.16 -8.86 3.28
C SER A 411 2.44 -8.84 4.63
N ALA A 412 1.19 -8.34 4.65
CA ALA A 412 0.37 -8.25 5.85
C ALA A 412 0.05 -9.62 6.47
N LEU A 413 -0.30 -10.60 5.64
CA LEU A 413 -0.48 -11.99 6.06
C LEU A 413 0.79 -12.54 6.71
N GLY A 414 1.97 -12.22 6.16
CA GLY A 414 3.23 -12.66 6.75
C GLY A 414 3.50 -12.01 8.12
N MET A 415 3.19 -10.71 8.27
CA MET A 415 3.29 -10.01 9.57
C MET A 415 2.36 -10.62 10.63
N ALA A 416 1.18 -11.09 10.24
CA ALA A 416 0.24 -11.77 11.14
C ALA A 416 0.67 -13.22 11.46
N CYS A 417 1.07 -13.97 10.44
CA CYS A 417 1.47 -15.37 10.57
C CYS A 417 2.76 -15.55 11.38
N GLY A 418 3.69 -14.60 11.36
CA GLY A 418 4.92 -14.64 12.14
C GLY A 418 4.66 -14.86 13.62
N PRO A 419 4.08 -13.89 14.35
CA PRO A 419 3.77 -14.04 15.77
C PRO A 419 2.84 -15.24 16.05
N ALA A 420 1.89 -15.54 15.17
CA ALA A 420 1.02 -16.71 15.33
C ALA A 420 1.82 -18.03 15.37
N LEU A 421 2.80 -18.19 14.47
CA LEU A 421 3.71 -19.34 14.48
C LEU A 421 4.58 -19.34 15.73
N ALA A 422 5.09 -18.20 16.15
CA ALA A 422 5.89 -18.08 17.37
C ALA A 422 5.14 -18.58 18.62
N GLY A 423 3.86 -18.21 18.75
CA GLY A 423 3.00 -18.65 19.86
C GLY A 423 2.69 -20.15 19.85
N LEU A 424 2.74 -20.81 18.68
CA LEU A 424 2.58 -22.27 18.56
C LEU A 424 3.88 -23.03 18.85
N LEU A 425 5.04 -22.39 18.65
CA LEU A 425 6.36 -22.99 18.77
C LEU A 425 6.92 -22.93 20.20
N GLN A 426 6.16 -23.38 21.20
CA GLN A 426 6.53 -23.29 22.62
C GLN A 426 7.06 -24.61 23.21
N THR A 427 7.53 -25.53 22.38
CA THR A 427 8.07 -26.81 22.86
C THR A 427 9.50 -26.64 23.38
N ASN A 428 9.87 -27.39 24.42
CA ASN A 428 11.22 -27.46 24.94
C ASN A 428 11.72 -28.90 24.93
N PHE A 429 12.70 -29.21 24.08
CA PHE A 429 13.38 -30.49 24.04
C PHE A 429 14.81 -30.31 23.49
N LYS A 430 15.68 -31.29 23.76
CA LYS A 430 17.08 -31.26 23.32
C LYS A 430 17.40 -32.50 22.49
N ILE A 431 17.89 -32.29 21.28
CA ILE A 431 18.36 -33.38 20.40
C ILE A 431 19.88 -33.25 20.27
N TYR A 432 20.61 -34.22 20.83
CA TYR A 432 22.07 -34.20 20.96
C TYR A 432 22.57 -32.92 21.65
N LYS A 433 23.31 -32.06 20.92
CA LYS A 433 23.86 -30.79 21.40
C LYS A 433 23.04 -29.57 20.97
N ILE A 434 21.94 -29.78 20.23
CA ILE A 434 21.10 -28.69 19.72
C ILE A 434 19.85 -28.56 20.59
N THR A 435 19.63 -27.36 21.11
CA THR A 435 18.46 -27.05 21.93
C THR A 435 17.32 -26.58 21.04
N PHE A 436 16.12 -27.12 21.27
CA PHE A 436 14.88 -26.69 20.63
C PHE A 436 13.96 -26.15 21.71
N ASN A 437 13.89 -24.83 21.80
CA ASN A 437 13.07 -24.08 22.74
C ASN A 437 12.28 -22.99 21.99
N GLN A 438 11.46 -22.23 22.71
CA GLN A 438 10.65 -21.14 22.14
C GLN A 438 11.48 -20.08 21.38
N ASP A 439 12.75 -19.87 21.77
CA ASP A 439 13.63 -18.86 21.16
C ASP A 439 14.31 -19.35 19.86
N THR A 440 14.67 -20.64 19.81
CA THR A 440 15.42 -21.25 18.70
C THR A 440 14.54 -21.88 17.63
N LEU A 441 13.34 -22.34 17.99
CA LEU A 441 12.38 -22.96 17.07
C LEU A 441 12.00 -22.05 15.89
N PRO A 442 11.75 -20.74 16.07
CA PRO A 442 11.55 -19.82 14.95
C PRO A 442 12.64 -19.92 13.88
N GLY A 443 13.92 -19.98 14.28
CA GLY A 443 15.05 -20.11 13.34
C GLY A 443 15.06 -21.44 12.60
N TRP A 444 14.82 -22.56 13.31
CA TRP A 444 14.79 -23.88 12.68
C TRP A 444 13.64 -24.03 11.68
N VAL A 445 12.42 -23.62 12.06
CA VAL A 445 11.23 -23.70 11.20
C VAL A 445 11.42 -22.83 9.96
N MET A 446 11.92 -21.61 10.11
CA MET A 446 12.17 -20.73 8.98
C MET A 446 13.28 -21.23 8.07
N SER A 447 14.33 -21.86 8.61
CA SER A 447 15.40 -22.47 7.81
C SER A 447 14.86 -23.55 6.87
N VAL A 448 13.96 -24.41 7.38
CA VAL A 448 13.31 -25.45 6.57
C VAL A 448 12.37 -24.83 5.53
N ALA A 449 11.62 -23.79 5.90
CA ALA A 449 10.72 -23.11 4.96
C ALA A 449 11.49 -22.44 3.81
N TRP A 450 12.64 -21.80 4.09
CA TRP A 450 13.50 -21.23 3.06
C TRP A 450 14.17 -22.28 2.18
N LEU A 451 14.50 -23.45 2.72
CA LEU A 451 14.99 -24.58 1.93
C LEU A 451 13.92 -25.08 0.95
N PHE A 452 12.69 -25.26 1.42
CA PHE A 452 11.56 -25.65 0.58
C PHE A 452 11.30 -24.61 -0.51
N TYR A 453 11.30 -23.32 -0.14
CA TYR A 453 11.15 -22.23 -1.09
C TYR A 453 12.26 -22.23 -2.16
N LEU A 454 13.51 -22.45 -1.77
CA LEU A 454 14.64 -22.53 -2.70
C LEU A 454 14.47 -23.66 -3.72
N ILE A 455 14.04 -24.85 -3.27
CA ILE A 455 13.75 -25.98 -4.14
C ILE A 455 12.59 -25.65 -5.09
N TRP A 456 11.52 -25.05 -4.57
CA TRP A 456 10.35 -24.67 -5.36
C TRP A 456 10.69 -23.61 -6.42
N LEU A 457 11.49 -22.61 -6.04
CA LEU A 457 12.01 -21.57 -6.92
C LEU A 457 12.82 -22.19 -8.06
N TRP A 458 13.74 -23.12 -7.75
CA TRP A 458 14.59 -23.76 -8.75
C TRP A 458 13.80 -24.52 -9.81
N ILE A 459 12.72 -25.20 -9.40
CA ILE A 459 11.92 -26.05 -10.30
C ILE A 459 10.94 -25.21 -11.14
N SER A 460 10.32 -24.19 -10.54
CA SER A 460 9.11 -23.56 -11.08
C SER A 460 9.31 -22.14 -11.62
N PHE A 461 10.43 -21.48 -11.30
CA PHE A 461 10.67 -20.12 -11.76
C PHE A 461 11.14 -20.10 -13.22
N LYS A 462 10.51 -19.24 -14.04
CA LYS A 462 10.89 -19.04 -15.43
C LYS A 462 11.27 -17.58 -15.63
N GLU A 463 12.51 -17.35 -16.03
CA GLU A 463 13.01 -15.99 -16.28
C GLU A 463 12.26 -15.37 -17.48
N PRO A 464 11.73 -14.14 -17.34
CA PRO A 464 11.06 -13.45 -18.44
C PRO A 464 12.07 -13.08 -19.54
N SER A 465 11.71 -13.32 -20.81
CA SER A 465 12.53 -12.96 -21.96
C SER A 465 12.65 -11.44 -22.07
N ARG A 466 13.88 -10.92 -22.00
CA ARG A 466 14.19 -9.50 -22.18
C ARG A 466 14.79 -9.27 -23.56
N GLU A 467 14.34 -8.22 -24.27
CA GLU A 467 14.72 -7.88 -25.65
C GLU A 467 16.21 -7.52 -25.86
N THR A 468 17.09 -7.71 -24.87
CA THR A 468 18.46 -7.19 -24.89
C THR A 468 19.51 -8.15 -25.48
N ASP A 469 19.17 -9.40 -25.79
CA ASP A 469 20.14 -10.41 -26.28
C ASP A 469 20.18 -10.63 -27.80
N GLN A 470 19.58 -9.74 -28.61
CA GLN A 470 19.71 -9.80 -30.08
C GLN A 470 20.00 -8.43 -30.70
N LYS A 471 21.31 -8.10 -30.79
CA LYS A 471 22.01 -7.19 -31.74
C LYS A 471 23.38 -6.91 -31.10
N HIS A 472 24.53 -7.40 -31.57
CA HIS A 472 25.02 -7.58 -32.93
C HIS A 472 25.96 -8.79 -33.00
N THR A 473 25.71 -9.72 -33.91
CA THR A 473 26.77 -10.51 -34.55
C THR A 473 27.12 -9.77 -35.85
N PRO A 474 28.30 -9.13 -35.97
CA PRO A 474 28.81 -8.73 -37.27
C PRO A 474 29.61 -9.90 -37.83
N GLU A 475 29.06 -10.58 -38.83
CA GLU A 475 29.85 -11.42 -39.71
C GLU A 475 30.86 -10.53 -40.49
N GLY A 476 32.13 -10.89 -40.37
CA GLY A 476 33.17 -10.72 -41.40
C GLY A 476 33.75 -9.31 -41.60
N HIS A 477 34.97 -9.08 -41.11
CA HIS A 477 36.15 -8.74 -41.93
C HIS A 477 37.44 -9.04 -41.15
N ASN A 478 38.37 -9.72 -41.82
CA ASN A 478 39.69 -10.15 -41.33
C ASN A 478 40.64 -8.96 -41.11
N ALA A 479 41.44 -9.01 -40.03
CA ALA A 479 42.93 -9.05 -40.05
C ALA A 479 43.56 -8.56 -38.72
N GLY A 480 44.29 -9.46 -38.04
CA GLY A 480 45.64 -9.20 -37.51
C GLY A 480 45.85 -8.51 -36.16
N GLN A 481 46.31 -9.31 -35.18
CA GLN A 481 47.31 -8.99 -34.12
C GLN A 481 46.88 -8.06 -32.96
N VAL A 482 47.28 -8.20 -31.69
CA VAL A 482 48.16 -9.11 -30.91
C VAL A 482 47.87 -8.83 -29.41
N GLU A 483 47.94 -9.90 -28.60
CA GLU A 483 48.23 -10.09 -27.16
C GLU A 483 48.13 -8.99 -26.07
N ASN A 484 47.65 -9.51 -24.91
CA ASN A 484 48.02 -9.31 -23.49
C ASN A 484 47.71 -7.99 -22.79
N ASP A 485 46.91 -7.94 -21.71
CA ASP A 485 47.00 -8.53 -20.34
C ASP A 485 47.70 -7.58 -19.33
N ALA A 486 47.12 -7.49 -18.13
CA ALA A 486 47.64 -6.89 -16.88
C ALA A 486 47.77 -5.34 -16.78
N LEU A 487 47.03 -4.69 -15.86
CA LEU A 487 47.50 -4.23 -14.51
C LEU A 487 48.27 -2.88 -14.64
N GLU A 488 47.91 -1.75 -14.01
CA GLU A 488 47.82 -1.54 -12.57
C GLU A 488 47.35 -0.08 -12.24
N SER A 489 46.94 0.09 -10.98
CA SER A 489 46.68 1.28 -10.16
C SER A 489 47.19 2.69 -10.55
N GLY A 490 46.48 3.70 -10.03
CA GLY A 490 47.08 4.93 -9.48
C GLY A 490 46.52 6.22 -10.10
N LEU A 491 45.66 6.94 -9.40
CA LEU A 491 45.98 8.08 -8.50
C LEU A 491 46.04 9.43 -9.24
N ALA A 492 45.40 10.44 -8.62
CA ALA A 492 45.58 11.88 -8.83
C ALA A 492 44.93 12.55 -10.06
N GLN A 493 43.82 13.26 -9.80
CA GLN A 493 43.69 14.66 -10.27
C GLN A 493 44.83 15.48 -9.65
N PRO A 494 45.29 16.62 -10.22
CA PRO A 494 44.48 17.68 -10.84
C PRO A 494 45.15 18.36 -12.06
N LEU A 495 44.52 19.41 -12.62
CA LEU A 495 45.16 20.71 -12.93
C LEU A 495 44.20 21.66 -13.70
N LEU A 496 43.85 22.76 -13.02
CA LEU A 496 43.69 24.17 -13.49
C LEU A 496 42.53 24.51 -14.46
N TYR A 497 41.87 25.66 -14.40
CA TYR A 497 42.19 26.97 -13.82
C TYR A 497 40.92 27.75 -13.46
N SER A 498 41.07 28.62 -12.46
CA SER A 498 40.14 29.47 -11.71
C SER A 498 39.77 30.81 -12.36
N SER A 499 38.78 31.51 -11.77
CA SER A 499 38.72 32.96 -11.44
C SER A 499 37.36 33.59 -11.84
N GLU A 500 36.43 33.77 -10.89
CA GLU A 500 36.06 35.05 -10.19
C GLU A 500 35.29 36.04 -11.09
N ALA A 501 33.99 36.25 -10.87
CA ALA A 501 33.34 37.16 -9.89
C ALA A 501 33.08 38.57 -10.45
N ASN A 502 31.81 38.95 -10.65
CA ASN A 502 31.19 40.14 -10.05
C ASN A 502 29.75 40.40 -10.53
N GLN A 503 29.05 41.13 -9.66
CA GLN A 503 27.63 41.48 -9.59
C GLN A 503 27.19 42.57 -10.59
N GLN A 504 25.86 42.70 -10.72
CA GLN A 504 25.01 43.91 -10.79
C GLN A 504 24.03 44.03 -11.97
N ASP A 505 22.81 44.35 -11.52
CA ASP A 505 21.49 44.65 -12.06
C ASP A 505 21.29 45.43 -13.38
N GLU A 506 20.02 45.36 -13.81
CA GLU A 506 19.17 46.27 -14.60
C GLU A 506 18.80 45.91 -16.06
N ASP A 507 17.49 45.63 -16.19
CA ASP A 507 16.52 45.84 -17.28
C ASP A 507 16.98 45.92 -18.75
N ASP A 508 16.40 45.05 -19.60
CA ASP A 508 15.56 45.50 -20.71
C ASP A 508 14.79 44.35 -21.38
N ASP A 509 13.54 44.65 -21.74
CA ASP A 509 12.62 43.80 -22.48
C ASP A 509 13.13 43.44 -23.88
N GLN A 510 13.06 42.16 -24.25
CA GLN A 510 13.00 41.76 -25.66
C GLN A 510 12.19 40.48 -25.87
N GLU A 511 10.99 40.66 -26.45
CA GLU A 511 10.26 39.59 -27.14
C GLU A 511 11.09 39.05 -28.30
N CYS A 512 11.39 37.75 -28.31
CA CYS A 512 11.55 36.99 -29.55
C CYS A 512 11.25 35.51 -29.37
N ASP A 513 10.26 35.07 -30.15
CA ASP A 513 9.80 33.72 -30.42
C ASP A 513 10.92 32.90 -31.10
N GLY A 514 11.18 31.66 -30.65
CA GLY A 514 12.22 30.84 -31.28
C GLY A 514 12.65 29.57 -30.55
N THR A 515 11.83 28.52 -30.65
CA THR A 515 12.29 27.12 -30.73
C THR A 515 13.14 26.57 -29.58
N GLU A 516 12.51 26.18 -28.47
CA GLU A 516 13.09 25.17 -27.57
C GLU A 516 12.57 23.77 -27.92
N GLU A 517 13.28 23.06 -28.79
CA GLU A 517 13.37 21.61 -28.65
C GLU A 517 14.10 21.35 -27.33
N ALA A 518 13.39 20.83 -26.32
CA ALA A 518 13.99 20.47 -25.05
C ALA A 518 15.18 19.50 -25.27
N PRO A 519 16.36 19.75 -24.68
CA PRO A 519 17.54 18.93 -24.92
C PRO A 519 17.32 17.49 -24.44
N GLU A 520 17.93 16.54 -25.15
CA GLU A 520 17.84 15.08 -24.96
C GLU A 520 18.27 14.55 -23.56
N GLU A 521 18.69 15.43 -22.64
CA GLU A 521 18.99 15.10 -21.23
C GLU A 521 17.76 14.70 -20.40
N SER A 522 16.54 14.95 -20.88
CA SER A 522 15.30 14.67 -20.14
C SER A 522 14.98 13.18 -19.91
N ARG A 523 15.69 12.24 -20.57
CA ARG A 523 15.35 10.80 -20.59
C ARG A 523 16.29 9.86 -19.81
N GLN A 524 17.34 10.36 -19.16
CA GLN A 524 18.29 9.48 -18.46
C GLN A 524 17.81 9.06 -17.05
N PRO A 525 18.05 7.80 -16.64
CA PRO A 525 17.72 7.29 -15.30
C PRO A 525 18.58 7.97 -14.21
N ALA A 526 18.06 8.06 -12.99
CA ALA A 526 18.80 8.67 -11.89
C ALA A 526 20.05 7.83 -11.54
N THR A 527 21.22 8.47 -11.54
CA THR A 527 22.52 7.84 -11.28
C THR A 527 22.90 7.78 -9.80
N SER A 528 22.22 8.55 -8.94
CA SER A 528 22.45 8.58 -7.49
C SER A 528 21.18 8.86 -6.69
N LEU A 529 21.18 8.51 -5.40
CA LEU A 529 20.07 8.78 -4.47
C LEU A 529 19.79 10.29 -4.34
N ALA A 530 20.84 11.12 -4.31
CA ALA A 530 20.70 12.58 -4.23
C ALA A 530 20.08 13.18 -5.51
N ALA A 531 20.46 12.67 -6.69
CA ALA A 531 19.83 13.05 -7.95
C ALA A 531 18.36 12.61 -7.99
N ALA A 532 18.06 11.38 -7.54
CA ALA A 532 16.69 10.87 -7.43
C ALA A 532 15.83 11.73 -6.49
N TYR A 533 16.36 12.15 -5.33
CA TYR A 533 15.66 13.00 -4.37
C TYR A 533 15.44 14.44 -4.88
N ARG A 534 16.38 14.99 -5.67
CA ARG A 534 16.21 16.29 -6.33
C ARG A 534 15.14 16.27 -7.42
N LEU A 535 14.95 15.13 -8.08
CA LEU A 535 13.91 14.91 -9.10
C LEU A 535 12.50 14.76 -8.50
N LEU A 536 12.36 14.57 -7.19
CA LEU A 536 11.07 14.45 -6.52
C LEU A 536 10.42 15.83 -6.35
N THR A 537 9.15 15.93 -6.74
CA THR A 537 8.33 17.11 -6.45
C THR A 537 8.15 17.30 -4.94
N PRO A 538 7.92 18.53 -4.46
CA PRO A 538 7.68 18.80 -3.04
C PRO A 538 6.57 17.91 -2.44
N SER A 539 5.51 17.67 -3.20
CA SER A 539 4.41 16.78 -2.78
C SER A 539 4.86 15.35 -2.54
N VAL A 540 5.74 14.78 -3.35
CA VAL A 540 6.25 13.41 -3.13
C VAL A 540 7.19 13.34 -1.93
N LYS A 541 7.95 14.41 -1.65
CA LYS A 541 8.79 14.48 -0.44
C LYS A 541 7.96 14.44 0.83
N VAL A 542 6.87 15.22 0.89
CA VAL A 542 5.91 15.18 2.00
C VAL A 542 5.31 13.78 2.13
N GLN A 543 4.91 13.18 1.01
CA GLN A 543 4.31 11.84 1.00
C GLN A 543 5.27 10.75 1.50
N LEU A 544 6.55 10.83 1.15
CA LEU A 544 7.60 9.95 1.67
C LEU A 544 7.87 10.18 3.16
N LEU A 545 7.80 11.43 3.64
CA LEU A 545 7.92 11.74 5.06
C LEU A 545 6.75 11.16 5.86
N ILE A 546 5.52 11.28 5.36
CA ILE A 546 4.34 10.64 5.97
C ILE A 546 4.51 9.12 5.99
N TYR A 547 5.02 8.53 4.89
CA TYR A 547 5.30 7.09 4.84
C TYR A 547 6.34 6.65 5.87
N PHE A 548 7.38 7.47 6.04
CA PHE A 548 8.42 7.26 7.02
C PHE A 548 7.86 7.28 8.44
N MET A 549 7.12 8.34 8.81
CA MET A 549 6.55 8.48 10.16
C MET A 549 5.55 7.37 10.47
N LEU A 550 4.75 6.99 9.48
CA LEU A 550 3.85 5.85 9.56
C LEU A 550 4.60 4.55 9.88
N LYS A 551 5.66 4.24 9.14
CA LYS A 551 6.44 3.01 9.37
C LYS A 551 7.19 3.03 10.68
N TYR A 552 7.63 4.21 11.13
CA TYR A 552 8.23 4.40 12.44
C TYR A 552 7.24 4.06 13.56
N ALA A 553 6.04 4.65 13.54
CA ALA A 553 5.02 4.40 14.56
C ALA A 553 4.55 2.95 14.60
N MET A 554 4.36 2.34 13.42
CA MET A 554 3.96 0.94 13.30
C MET A 554 5.04 -0.01 13.86
N GLU A 555 6.31 0.25 13.58
CA GLU A 555 7.40 -0.61 14.07
C GLU A 555 7.58 -0.47 15.58
N ILE A 556 7.45 0.75 16.14
CA ILE A 556 7.46 0.94 17.60
C ILE A 556 6.40 0.07 18.27
N LEU A 557 5.14 0.15 17.84
CA LEU A 557 4.05 -0.65 18.40
C LEU A 557 4.36 -2.16 18.38
N LEU A 558 4.93 -2.66 17.29
CA LEU A 558 5.23 -4.09 17.13
C LEU A 558 6.42 -4.49 18.01
N SER A 559 7.54 -3.77 17.93
CA SER A 559 8.78 -4.08 18.64
C SER A 559 8.69 -3.85 20.15
N GLU A 560 7.94 -2.84 20.62
CA GLU A 560 7.77 -2.55 22.04
C GLU A 560 6.80 -3.52 22.74
N SER A 561 5.93 -4.18 21.98
CA SER A 561 4.80 -4.92 22.54
C SER A 561 5.22 -6.05 23.48
N SER A 562 6.32 -6.76 23.20
CA SER A 562 6.84 -7.79 24.09
C SER A 562 7.37 -7.20 25.40
N VAL A 563 8.12 -6.10 25.34
CA VAL A 563 8.71 -5.46 26.51
C VAL A 563 7.66 -4.79 27.40
N ILE A 564 6.78 -3.96 26.83
CA ILE A 564 5.79 -3.19 27.58
C ILE A 564 4.76 -4.10 28.23
N THR A 565 4.26 -5.11 27.51
CA THR A 565 3.21 -5.98 28.05
C THR A 565 3.73 -6.97 29.08
N THR A 566 4.98 -7.41 28.95
CA THR A 566 5.66 -8.21 30.00
C THR A 566 5.88 -7.36 31.26
N TYR A 567 6.28 -6.09 31.11
CA TYR A 567 6.54 -5.20 32.24
C TYR A 567 5.27 -4.76 32.99
N TYR A 568 4.26 -4.22 32.28
CA TYR A 568 3.06 -3.66 32.92
C TYR A 568 1.97 -4.70 33.20
N PHE A 569 1.86 -5.74 32.37
CA PHE A 569 0.73 -6.68 32.43
C PHE A 569 1.14 -8.13 32.72
N TYR A 570 2.43 -8.42 32.87
CA TYR A 570 2.97 -9.77 33.09
C TYR A 570 2.49 -10.77 32.04
N TRP A 571 2.39 -10.32 30.79
CA TRP A 571 1.97 -11.19 29.70
C TRP A 571 3.01 -12.26 29.42
N SER A 572 2.54 -13.47 29.13
CA SER A 572 3.39 -14.52 28.59
C SER A 572 3.68 -14.28 27.11
N THR A 573 4.80 -14.82 26.62
CA THR A 573 5.17 -14.85 25.19
C THR A 573 4.00 -15.30 24.29
N SER A 574 3.18 -16.26 24.74
CA SER A 574 2.01 -16.76 24.01
C SER A 574 0.91 -15.71 23.89
N THR A 575 0.66 -14.95 24.97
CA THR A 575 -0.33 -13.87 24.99
C THR A 575 0.08 -12.74 24.05
N VAL A 576 1.36 -12.36 24.07
CA VAL A 576 1.94 -11.36 23.16
C VAL A 576 1.80 -11.81 21.70
N ALA A 577 2.16 -13.07 21.42
CA ALA A 577 2.03 -13.67 20.11
C ALA A 577 0.58 -13.66 19.57
N ILE A 578 -0.41 -13.98 20.42
CA ILE A 578 -1.83 -13.93 20.05
C ILE A 578 -2.28 -12.49 19.78
N PHE A 579 -1.87 -11.53 20.61
CA PHE A 579 -2.19 -10.12 20.42
C PHE A 579 -1.67 -9.60 19.07
N LEU A 580 -0.39 -9.85 18.76
CA LEU A 580 0.23 -9.44 17.50
C LEU A 580 -0.38 -10.16 16.28
N ALA A 581 -0.71 -11.45 16.40
CA ALA A 581 -1.39 -12.20 15.35
C ALA A 581 -2.78 -11.62 15.05
N CYS A 582 -3.56 -11.31 16.09
CA CYS A 582 -4.87 -10.67 15.97
C CYS A 582 -4.75 -9.29 15.32
N LEU A 583 -3.78 -8.47 15.74
CA LEU A 583 -3.48 -7.18 15.11
C LEU A 583 -3.20 -7.35 13.61
N GLY A 584 -2.28 -8.23 13.22
CA GLY A 584 -1.94 -8.46 11.82
C GLY A 584 -3.08 -9.03 10.98
N LEU A 585 -3.97 -9.84 11.55
CA LEU A 585 -5.14 -10.37 10.83
C LEU A 585 -6.17 -9.27 10.48
N THR A 586 -6.20 -8.16 11.23
CA THR A 586 -7.13 -7.05 10.94
C THR A 586 -6.86 -6.40 9.57
N VAL A 587 -5.63 -6.50 9.04
CA VAL A 587 -5.23 -5.88 7.77
C VAL A 587 -6.09 -6.34 6.59
N LEU A 588 -6.52 -7.60 6.57
CA LEU A 588 -7.31 -8.15 5.48
C LEU A 588 -8.71 -7.53 5.37
N PRO A 589 -9.58 -7.59 6.41
CA PRO A 589 -10.90 -6.98 6.34
C PRO A 589 -10.81 -5.47 6.13
N ILE A 590 -9.82 -4.79 6.71
CA ILE A 590 -9.65 -3.34 6.55
C ILE A 590 -9.35 -2.97 5.10
N ASN A 591 -8.41 -3.67 4.45
CA ASN A 591 -8.09 -3.42 3.04
C ASN A 591 -9.30 -3.64 2.12
N ILE A 592 -10.15 -4.62 2.42
CA ILE A 592 -11.41 -4.85 1.69
C ILE A 592 -12.37 -3.68 1.90
N VAL A 593 -12.59 -3.26 3.15
CA VAL A 593 -13.52 -2.17 3.50
C VAL A 593 -13.06 -0.84 2.89
N VAL A 594 -11.77 -0.51 3.01
CA VAL A 594 -11.20 0.71 2.43
C VAL A 594 -11.31 0.69 0.92
N GLY A 595 -10.94 -0.42 0.27
CA GLY A 595 -10.96 -0.55 -1.18
C GLY A 595 -12.36 -0.57 -1.79
N SER A 596 -13.36 -1.13 -1.10
CA SER A 596 -14.73 -1.27 -1.61
C SER A 596 -15.67 -0.13 -1.21
N TYR A 597 -15.56 0.38 0.01
CA TYR A 597 -16.54 1.29 0.59
C TYR A 597 -15.98 2.72 0.72
N ILE A 598 -14.80 2.87 1.33
CA ILE A 598 -14.27 4.20 1.67
C ILE A 598 -13.68 4.91 0.45
N SER A 599 -12.90 4.21 -0.38
CA SER A 599 -12.29 4.79 -1.58
C SER A 599 -13.30 5.25 -2.63
N ASN A 600 -14.54 4.77 -2.58
CA ASN A 600 -15.61 5.17 -3.50
C ASN A 600 -16.41 6.38 -2.98
N MET A 601 -16.36 6.65 -1.67
CA MET A 601 -17.10 7.74 -1.03
C MET A 601 -16.27 8.99 -0.79
N PHE A 602 -14.96 8.84 -0.61
CA PHE A 602 -14.07 9.94 -0.21
C PHE A 602 -12.86 10.04 -1.14
N GLU A 603 -12.36 11.27 -1.32
CA GLU A 603 -11.13 11.51 -2.06
C GLU A 603 -9.91 11.00 -1.28
N ASP A 604 -8.90 10.47 -1.97
CA ASP A 604 -7.67 9.92 -1.37
C ASP A 604 -7.00 10.88 -0.35
N ARG A 605 -7.06 12.20 -0.60
CA ARG A 605 -6.48 13.22 0.30
C ARG A 605 -7.23 13.36 1.63
N GLN A 606 -8.54 13.16 1.63
CA GLN A 606 -9.35 13.22 2.85
C GLN A 606 -9.11 11.98 3.71
N ILE A 607 -8.99 10.82 3.08
CA ILE A 607 -8.68 9.55 3.77
C ILE A 607 -7.28 9.61 4.37
N LEU A 608 -6.31 10.19 3.65
CA LEU A 608 -4.95 10.43 4.15
C LEU A 608 -4.97 11.26 5.45
N LEU A 609 -5.63 12.43 5.45
CA LEU A 609 -5.69 13.30 6.63
C LEU A 609 -6.44 12.64 7.80
N ALA A 610 -7.56 11.98 7.53
CA ALA A 610 -8.35 11.32 8.57
C ALA A 610 -7.59 10.17 9.23
N SER A 611 -6.88 9.36 8.45
CA SER A 611 -6.07 8.26 8.99
C SER A 611 -4.87 8.77 9.79
N GLU A 612 -4.24 9.88 9.40
CA GLU A 612 -3.16 10.51 10.17
C GLU A 612 -3.65 11.01 11.54
N ILE A 613 -4.81 11.67 11.60
CA ILE A 613 -5.44 12.09 12.88
C ILE A 613 -5.73 10.87 13.77
N MET A 614 -6.24 9.79 13.19
CA MET A 614 -6.56 8.57 13.94
C MET A 614 -5.30 7.84 14.44
N VAL A 615 -4.19 7.86 13.69
CA VAL A 615 -2.88 7.36 14.17
C VAL A 615 -2.41 8.19 15.37
N CYS A 616 -2.47 9.52 15.29
CA CYS A 616 -2.11 10.40 16.41
C CYS A 616 -2.98 10.14 17.64
N LEU A 617 -4.29 9.93 17.46
CA LEU A 617 -5.20 9.57 18.54
C LEU A 617 -4.83 8.21 19.17
N GLY A 618 -4.49 7.21 18.35
CA GLY A 618 -4.03 5.91 18.82
C GLY A 618 -2.76 6.00 19.66
N ILE A 619 -1.79 6.83 19.25
CA ILE A 619 -0.57 7.10 20.01
C ILE A 619 -0.90 7.80 21.33
N LEU A 620 -1.75 8.84 21.33
CA LEU A 620 -2.12 9.53 22.58
C LEU A 620 -2.80 8.61 23.59
N LEU A 621 -3.61 7.66 23.12
CA LEU A 621 -4.29 6.68 23.98
C LEU A 621 -3.34 5.60 24.53
N SER A 622 -2.17 5.39 23.94
CA SER A 622 -1.20 4.39 24.42
C SER A 622 -0.45 4.84 25.68
N PHE A 623 -0.39 6.14 25.94
CA PHE A 623 0.24 6.70 27.14
C PHE A 623 -0.69 6.70 28.35
N GLN A 624 -0.10 6.54 29.54
CA GLN A 624 -0.81 6.66 30.81
C GLN A 624 -1.00 8.14 31.16
N ILE A 625 -2.17 8.71 30.82
CA ILE A 625 -2.45 10.14 31.07
C ILE A 625 -3.28 10.36 32.35
N VAL A 626 -4.38 9.62 32.57
CA VAL A 626 -5.33 9.90 33.69
C VAL A 626 -5.83 8.64 34.42
N ILE A 627 -5.81 7.47 33.78
CA ILE A 627 -6.38 6.21 34.27
C ILE A 627 -5.23 5.23 34.54
N PRO A 628 -5.28 4.36 35.57
CA PRO A 628 -4.31 3.28 35.73
C PRO A 628 -4.19 2.47 34.44
N TYR A 629 -2.94 2.25 34.01
CA TYR A 629 -2.67 1.63 32.73
C TYR A 629 -3.30 0.24 32.67
N SER A 630 -4.25 0.07 31.75
CA SER A 630 -5.10 -1.11 31.68
C SER A 630 -4.92 -1.86 30.39
N VAL A 631 -5.06 -3.18 30.43
CA VAL A 631 -5.01 -4.04 29.25
C VAL A 631 -5.96 -3.56 28.14
N PRO A 632 -7.23 -3.21 28.41
CA PRO A 632 -8.13 -2.71 27.36
C PRO A 632 -7.65 -1.41 26.73
N GLN A 633 -7.03 -0.51 27.51
CA GLN A 633 -6.47 0.73 26.96
C GLN A 633 -5.33 0.43 25.98
N TYR A 634 -4.39 -0.44 26.34
CA TYR A 634 -3.28 -0.83 25.47
C TYR A 634 -3.77 -1.54 24.20
N VAL A 635 -4.68 -2.50 24.33
CA VAL A 635 -5.22 -3.25 23.18
C VAL A 635 -6.02 -2.34 22.24
N CYS A 636 -6.89 -1.47 22.78
CA CYS A 636 -7.68 -0.55 21.95
C CYS A 636 -6.80 0.52 21.28
N SER A 637 -5.82 1.09 21.99
CA SER A 637 -4.89 2.06 21.40
C SER A 637 -4.03 1.44 20.30
N GLY A 638 -3.47 0.25 20.56
CA GLY A 638 -2.72 -0.52 19.57
C GLY A 638 -3.55 -0.87 18.33
N LEU A 639 -4.80 -1.31 18.52
CA LEU A 639 -5.74 -1.56 17.41
C LEU A 639 -6.01 -0.29 16.61
N ILE A 640 -6.40 0.81 17.25
CA ILE A 640 -6.71 2.07 16.56
C ILE A 640 -5.51 2.57 15.77
N MET A 641 -4.33 2.58 16.39
CA MET A 641 -3.08 2.99 15.75
C MET A 641 -2.75 2.10 14.55
N PHE A 642 -2.74 0.78 14.73
CA PHE A 642 -2.35 -0.18 13.69
C PHE A 642 -3.32 -0.17 12.50
N VAL A 643 -4.63 -0.18 12.76
CA VAL A 643 -5.66 -0.13 11.72
C VAL A 643 -5.55 1.16 10.91
N SER A 644 -5.41 2.31 11.59
CA SER A 644 -5.29 3.61 10.92
C SER A 644 -4.00 3.72 10.12
N ALA A 645 -2.91 3.15 10.65
CA ALA A 645 -1.62 3.06 9.99
C ALA A 645 -1.69 2.26 8.67
N GLU A 646 -2.38 1.11 8.67
CA GLU A 646 -2.55 0.28 7.48
C GLU A 646 -3.40 0.96 6.39
N VAL A 647 -4.47 1.66 6.79
CA VAL A 647 -5.23 2.50 5.86
C VAL A 647 -4.34 3.60 5.26
N LEU A 648 -3.54 4.26 6.10
CA LEU A 648 -2.62 5.31 5.67
C LEU A 648 -1.58 4.76 4.70
N GLU A 649 -1.03 3.55 4.91
CA GLU A 649 -0.10 2.91 3.98
C GLU A 649 -0.74 2.67 2.61
N GLY A 650 -1.95 2.13 2.57
CA GLY A 650 -2.66 1.84 1.33
C GLY A 650 -2.91 3.10 0.48
N VAL A 651 -3.43 4.15 1.11
CA VAL A 651 -3.69 5.45 0.46
C VAL A 651 -2.39 6.12 0.03
N ASN A 652 -1.37 6.07 0.90
CA ASN A 652 -0.07 6.66 0.62
C ASN A 652 0.60 6.02 -0.60
N LEU A 653 0.59 4.69 -0.69
CA LEU A 653 1.15 3.97 -1.83
C LEU A 653 0.38 4.25 -3.12
N SER A 654 -0.95 4.35 -3.05
CA SER A 654 -1.80 4.75 -4.18
C SER A 654 -1.42 6.14 -4.70
N LEU A 655 -1.31 7.14 -3.82
CA LEU A 655 -0.90 8.50 -4.17
C LEU A 655 0.54 8.56 -4.71
N LEU A 656 1.48 7.88 -4.06
CA LEU A 656 2.88 7.84 -4.49
C LEU A 656 3.00 7.26 -5.90
N SER A 657 2.22 6.22 -6.22
CA SER A 657 2.19 5.59 -7.55
C SER A 657 1.65 6.51 -8.65
N ARG A 658 0.74 7.43 -8.32
CA ARG A 658 0.14 8.40 -9.26
C ARG A 658 1.02 9.63 -9.49
N VAL A 659 1.84 10.01 -8.50
CA VAL A 659 2.62 11.27 -8.51
C VAL A 659 4.10 11.03 -8.86
N MET A 660 4.59 9.78 -8.86
CA MET A 660 5.98 9.48 -9.24
C MET A 660 6.26 9.71 -10.72
N SER A 661 7.39 10.38 -11.00
CA SER A 661 7.87 10.67 -12.36
C SER A 661 8.30 9.42 -13.12
N SER A 662 8.07 9.39 -14.44
CA SER A 662 8.53 8.32 -15.35
C SER A 662 10.06 8.15 -15.37
N ARG A 663 10.83 9.17 -14.96
CA ARG A 663 12.30 9.06 -14.80
C ARG A 663 12.70 8.15 -13.63
N LEU A 664 11.82 8.00 -12.64
CA LEU A 664 11.99 7.13 -11.48
C LEU A 664 11.40 5.73 -11.70
N SER A 665 10.83 5.42 -12.87
CA SER A 665 10.40 4.04 -13.19
C SER A 665 11.52 3.18 -13.77
N ARG A 666 12.65 3.78 -14.17
CA ARG A 666 13.80 3.10 -14.82
C ARG A 666 15.09 3.30 -14.04
N GLY A 667 15.94 2.26 -14.02
CA GLY A 667 17.26 2.27 -13.39
C GLY A 667 17.28 1.72 -11.96
N THR A 668 18.44 1.82 -11.31
CA THR A 668 18.68 1.28 -9.95
C THR A 668 17.91 2.05 -8.87
N TYR A 669 17.82 3.38 -8.98
CA TYR A 669 17.12 4.26 -8.05
C TYR A 669 15.68 4.52 -8.48
N ASN A 670 14.93 3.44 -8.65
CA ASN A 670 13.52 3.52 -9.02
C ASN A 670 12.61 3.88 -7.82
N GLY A 671 11.36 4.19 -8.10
CA GLY A 671 10.36 4.52 -7.09
C GLY A 671 10.09 3.42 -6.07
N GLY A 672 10.18 2.15 -6.50
CA GLY A 672 10.04 1.00 -5.63
C GLY A 672 11.16 0.89 -4.61
N LEU A 673 12.41 1.20 -4.99
CA LEU A 673 13.54 1.28 -4.08
C LEU A 673 13.33 2.42 -3.08
N LEU A 674 12.99 3.63 -3.54
CA LEU A 674 12.78 4.79 -2.65
C LEU A 674 11.72 4.55 -1.58
N SER A 675 10.57 3.96 -1.94
CA SER A 675 9.55 3.58 -0.95
C SER A 675 10.03 2.49 0.00
N THR A 676 10.77 1.49 -0.50
CA THR A 676 11.32 0.40 0.33
C THR A 676 12.38 0.93 1.31
N GLU A 677 13.23 1.85 0.85
CA GLU A 677 14.26 2.49 1.66
C GLU A 677 13.68 3.38 2.74
N ALA A 678 12.74 4.28 2.39
CA ALA A 678 12.08 5.14 3.37
C ALA A 678 11.45 4.34 4.51
N GLY A 679 10.72 3.26 4.18
CA GLY A 679 10.12 2.39 5.19
C GLY A 679 11.12 1.53 5.97
N THR A 680 12.28 1.19 5.40
CA THR A 680 13.29 0.39 6.11
C THR A 680 14.12 1.26 7.05
N ILE A 681 14.49 2.47 6.64
CA ILE A 681 15.17 3.44 7.49
C ILE A 681 14.27 3.83 8.68
N ALA A 682 12.96 3.98 8.46
CA ALA A 682 12.01 4.23 9.53
C ALA A 682 12.03 3.15 10.62
N ARG A 683 12.06 1.87 10.21
CA ARG A 683 12.15 0.72 11.13
C ARG A 683 13.46 0.70 11.91
N VAL A 684 14.58 0.93 11.23
CA VAL A 684 15.89 1.05 11.89
C VAL A 684 15.87 2.11 12.99
N ILE A 685 15.32 3.29 12.70
CA ILE A 685 15.27 4.39 13.67
C ILE A 685 14.33 4.04 14.82
N ALA A 686 13.18 3.42 14.56
CA ALA A 686 12.26 2.95 15.59
C ALA A 686 12.91 1.96 16.57
N ASP A 687 13.55 0.93 16.04
CA ASP A 687 14.20 -0.11 16.85
C ASP A 687 15.38 0.42 17.67
N VAL A 688 16.15 1.35 17.11
CA VAL A 688 17.22 2.05 17.84
C VAL A 688 16.64 2.93 18.95
N THR A 689 15.53 3.64 18.70
CA THR A 689 14.86 4.46 19.71
C THR A 689 14.44 3.62 20.91
N ILE A 690 13.93 2.41 20.72
CA ILE A 690 13.54 1.51 21.82
C ILE A 690 14.74 1.18 22.71
N THR A 691 15.87 0.80 22.13
CA THR A 691 17.06 0.48 22.92
C THR A 691 17.66 1.71 23.60
N VAL A 692 17.68 2.87 22.92
CA VAL A 692 18.16 4.13 23.52
C VAL A 692 17.28 4.56 24.69
N ALA A 693 15.96 4.47 24.55
CA ALA A 693 15.01 4.76 25.63
C ALA A 693 15.20 3.81 26.82
N GLY A 694 15.49 2.53 26.54
CA GLY A 694 15.82 1.52 27.55
C GLY A 694 17.12 1.81 28.30
N ILE A 695 18.17 2.27 27.61
CA ILE A 695 19.44 2.65 28.25
C ILE A 695 19.25 3.87 29.14
N ALA A 696 18.52 4.89 28.65
CA ALA A 696 18.24 6.10 29.42
C ALA A 696 17.48 5.81 30.73
N THR A 697 16.58 4.82 30.75
CA THR A 697 15.87 4.39 31.97
C THR A 697 16.76 3.56 32.90
N THR A 698 17.69 2.75 32.39
CA THR A 698 18.67 2.05 33.24
C THR A 698 19.63 2.99 33.98
N ASP A 699 19.96 4.15 33.41
CA ASP A 699 20.76 5.16 34.09
C ASP A 699 20.04 5.74 35.31
N LEU A 700 18.71 5.91 35.28
CA LEU A 700 17.94 6.32 36.47
C LEU A 700 18.02 5.27 37.58
N ARG A 701 17.96 3.98 37.25
CA ARG A 701 18.14 2.91 38.25
C ARG A 701 19.55 2.94 38.86
N CYS A 702 20.58 3.13 38.05
CA CYS A 702 21.95 3.26 38.54
C CYS A 702 22.12 4.51 39.41
N LEU A 703 21.48 5.62 39.03
CA LEU A 703 21.42 6.83 39.82
C LEU A 703 20.70 6.59 41.15
N ALA A 704 19.60 5.83 41.16
CA ALA A 704 18.90 5.41 42.39
C ALA A 704 19.83 4.59 43.30
N GLU A 705 20.52 3.58 42.76
CA GLU A 705 21.48 2.76 43.50
C GLU A 705 22.62 3.59 44.10
N TYR A 706 23.20 4.49 43.29
CA TYR A 706 24.27 5.39 43.71
C TYR A 706 23.81 6.36 44.81
N THR A 707 22.61 6.94 44.65
CA THR A 707 22.04 7.90 45.60
C THR A 707 21.65 7.21 46.92
N ILE A 708 21.04 6.01 46.87
CA ILE A 708 20.77 5.19 48.05
C ILE A 708 22.07 4.84 48.79
N GLY A 709 23.14 4.49 48.05
CA GLY A 709 24.46 4.22 48.62
C GLY A 709 25.08 5.45 49.29
N LEU A 710 24.97 6.63 48.68
CA LEU A 710 25.40 7.91 49.27
C LEU A 710 24.65 8.24 50.56
N THR A 711 23.33 8.06 50.59
CA THR A 711 22.49 8.25 51.79
C THR A 711 22.91 7.30 52.91
N GLY A 712 23.13 6.02 52.59
CA GLY A 712 23.62 5.01 53.54
C GLY A 712 24.99 5.35 54.14
N ASN A 713 25.97 5.70 53.30
CA ASN A 713 27.31 6.07 53.76
C ASN A 713 27.29 7.34 54.62
N SER A 714 26.52 8.36 54.21
CA SER A 714 26.38 9.62 54.96
C SER A 714 25.71 9.40 56.34
N CYS A 715 24.77 8.46 56.43
CA CYS A 715 24.13 8.07 57.68
C CYS A 715 25.11 7.31 58.59
N LEU A 716 25.88 6.37 58.03
CA LEU A 716 26.93 5.62 58.74
C LEU A 716 28.08 6.50 59.26
N GLU A 717 28.41 7.59 58.58
CA GLU A 717 29.39 8.59 59.07
C GLU A 717 28.83 9.48 60.20
N THR A 718 27.51 9.66 60.26
CA THR A 718 26.86 10.53 61.24
C THR A 718 26.48 9.78 62.52
N LEU A 719 26.20 8.48 62.42
CA LEU A 719 25.86 7.60 63.55
C LEU A 719 26.91 7.55 64.69
N PRO A 720 28.24 7.52 64.45
CA PRO A 720 29.25 7.53 65.51
C PRO A 720 29.29 8.85 66.29
N ILE A 721 29.00 9.97 65.61
CA ILE A 721 28.96 11.32 66.22
C ILE A 721 27.79 11.39 67.20
N VAL A 722 26.62 10.88 66.80
CA VAL A 722 25.42 10.80 67.64
C VAL A 722 25.62 9.79 68.80
N LYS A 723 26.26 8.64 68.55
CA LYS A 723 26.58 7.62 69.58
C LYS A 723 27.61 8.11 70.61
N GLY A 724 28.58 8.91 70.20
CA GLY A 724 29.58 9.52 71.10
C GLY A 724 28.96 10.47 72.13
N GLN A 725 27.76 10.99 71.86
CA GLN A 725 27.03 11.93 72.73
C GLN A 725 25.69 11.35 73.23
N LYS A 726 25.65 10.03 73.48
CA LYS A 726 24.45 9.25 73.87
C LYS A 726 23.67 9.81 75.07
N ALA A 727 24.32 10.52 76.00
CA ALA A 727 23.64 11.10 77.17
C ALA A 727 22.77 12.34 76.85
N ARG A 728 22.93 12.93 75.65
CA ARG A 728 22.31 14.21 75.27
C ARG A 728 21.40 14.10 74.04
N TYR A 729 21.56 13.05 73.23
CA TYR A 729 20.83 12.85 71.96
C TYR A 729 20.07 11.52 71.90
N THR A 730 19.52 11.02 73.02
CA THR A 730 18.88 9.70 73.10
C THR A 730 17.70 9.53 72.12
N SER A 731 16.90 10.59 71.91
CA SER A 731 15.79 10.58 70.94
C SER A 731 16.29 10.52 69.50
N CYS A 732 17.29 11.35 69.17
CA CYS A 732 17.95 11.42 67.87
C CYS A 732 18.66 10.09 67.51
N LEU A 733 19.27 9.42 68.48
CA LEU A 733 19.89 8.10 68.27
C LEU A 733 18.86 7.04 67.88
N GLY A 734 17.68 7.03 68.51
CA GLY A 734 16.59 6.13 68.14
C GLY A 734 16.04 6.40 66.74
N SER A 735 15.88 7.67 66.37
CA SER A 735 15.51 8.10 65.02
C SER A 735 16.49 7.62 63.95
N TYR A 736 17.80 7.75 64.19
CA TYR A 736 18.84 7.30 63.28
C TYR A 736 18.92 5.77 63.14
N GLU A 737 18.68 5.01 64.21
CA GLU A 737 18.62 3.54 64.16
C GLU A 737 17.40 3.05 63.37
N ILE A 738 16.26 3.72 63.50
CA ILE A 738 15.05 3.46 62.71
C ILE A 738 15.29 3.84 61.24
N ALA A 739 15.91 4.99 60.99
CA ALA A 739 16.23 5.49 59.65
C ALA A 739 17.18 4.53 58.88
N MET A 740 18.17 3.94 59.55
CA MET A 740 19.03 2.91 58.95
C MET A 740 18.24 1.66 58.51
N GLY A 741 17.21 1.27 59.26
CA GLY A 741 16.30 0.19 58.87
C GLY A 741 15.56 0.49 57.56
N TYR A 742 15.14 1.73 57.35
CA TYR A 742 14.51 2.17 56.09
C TYR A 742 15.51 2.24 54.93
N ILE A 743 16.77 2.60 55.15
CA ILE A 743 17.81 2.55 54.10
C ILE A 743 18.06 1.10 53.67
N GLU A 744 18.16 0.15 54.60
CA GLU A 744 18.32 -1.27 54.27
C GLU A 744 17.09 -1.82 53.53
N ALA A 745 15.89 -1.38 53.90
CA ALA A 745 14.65 -1.69 53.18
C ALA A 745 14.67 -1.12 51.75
N CYS A 746 15.05 0.15 51.58
CA CYS A 746 15.25 0.80 50.27
C CYS A 746 16.22 0.01 49.38
N ILE A 747 17.38 -0.40 49.90
CA ILE A 747 18.35 -1.20 49.14
C ILE A 747 17.71 -2.50 48.67
N LYS A 748 17.03 -3.22 49.57
CA LYS A 748 16.39 -4.50 49.26
C LYS A 748 15.24 -4.35 48.25
N SER A 749 14.43 -3.31 48.38
CA SER A 749 13.32 -2.99 47.48
C SER A 749 13.82 -2.56 46.10
N ASN A 750 14.90 -1.77 46.04
CA ASN A 750 15.54 -1.33 44.80
C ASN A 750 16.18 -2.50 44.02
N TYR A 751 16.84 -3.45 44.72
CA TYR A 751 17.34 -4.68 44.08
C TYR A 751 16.22 -5.54 43.50
N LYS A 752 15.03 -5.54 44.13
CA LYS A 752 13.84 -6.25 43.66
C LYS A 752 13.06 -5.50 42.57
N GLY A 753 13.42 -4.24 42.27
CA GLY A 753 12.68 -3.39 41.35
C GLY A 753 11.32 -2.90 41.87
N ASP A 754 11.10 -2.93 43.19
CA ASP A 754 9.86 -2.45 43.83
C ASP A 754 10.00 -0.97 44.21
N TYR A 755 9.92 -0.09 43.20
CA TYR A 755 10.14 1.34 43.38
C TYR A 755 9.04 2.05 44.18
N HIS A 756 7.84 1.47 44.26
CA HIS A 756 6.81 1.95 45.19
C HIS A 756 7.25 1.77 46.64
N SER A 757 7.78 0.60 46.99
CA SER A 757 8.37 0.39 48.31
C SER A 757 9.60 1.27 48.54
N VAL A 758 10.46 1.48 47.54
CA VAL A 758 11.60 2.42 47.65
C VAL A 758 11.12 3.84 47.94
N MET A 759 10.09 4.32 47.24
CA MET A 759 9.49 5.64 47.47
C MET A 759 8.90 5.75 48.88
N VAL A 760 8.14 4.75 49.33
CA VAL A 760 7.54 4.72 50.67
C VAL A 760 8.63 4.70 51.75
N ASP A 761 9.64 3.84 51.62
CA ASP A 761 10.74 3.72 52.58
C ASP A 761 11.61 4.98 52.61
N ALA A 762 11.89 5.62 51.47
CA ALA A 762 12.60 6.90 51.38
C ALA A 762 11.80 8.04 52.02
N THR A 763 10.47 8.04 51.85
CA THR A 763 9.58 9.02 52.48
C THR A 763 9.51 8.82 54.01
N LEU A 764 9.43 7.57 54.46
CA LEU A 764 9.48 7.23 55.88
C LEU A 764 10.83 7.57 56.51
N PHE A 765 11.93 7.44 55.77
CA PHE A 765 13.24 7.92 56.20
C PHE A 765 13.24 9.43 56.47
N MET A 766 12.71 10.24 55.53
CA MET A 766 12.61 11.70 55.69
C MET A 766 11.74 12.10 56.89
N LEU A 767 10.65 11.39 57.15
CA LEU A 767 9.75 11.67 58.28
C LEU A 767 10.33 11.31 59.65
N ASN A 768 11.33 10.42 59.70
CA ASN A 768 11.92 9.94 60.95
C ASN A 768 13.25 10.60 61.32
N ILE A 769 13.96 11.21 60.36
CA ILE A 769 15.08 12.11 60.67
C ILE A 769 14.49 13.42 61.18
N ASP A 770 14.45 13.54 62.51
CA ASP A 770 13.97 14.74 63.20
C ASP A 770 15.11 15.74 63.41
N ASP A 771 14.78 17.03 63.52
CA ASP A 771 15.75 18.04 63.94
C ASP A 771 16.15 17.70 65.38
N CYS A 772 17.40 17.28 65.59
CA CYS A 772 17.91 16.88 66.91
C CYS A 772 18.05 18.08 67.88
N GLU A 773 17.35 19.19 67.61
CA GLU A 773 17.27 20.44 68.37
C GLU A 773 16.31 20.37 69.56
N GLN A 774 16.29 19.29 70.33
CA GLN A 774 15.59 19.30 71.61
C GLN A 774 16.32 20.22 72.61
N GLN A 775 15.92 21.51 72.60
CA GLN A 775 16.13 22.56 73.61
C GLN A 775 17.53 22.63 74.26
N PHE A 776 18.49 23.18 73.53
CA PHE A 776 19.76 23.60 74.12
C PHE A 776 19.67 25.04 74.63
N ASN A 777 19.57 25.24 75.96
CA ASN A 777 19.65 26.58 76.58
C ASN A 777 21.06 27.22 76.51
N THR A 778 22.05 26.55 75.92
CA THR A 778 23.39 27.06 75.62
C THR A 778 23.96 26.35 74.39
N PRO A 779 24.62 27.05 73.45
CA PRO A 779 25.09 26.44 72.20
C PRO A 779 26.29 25.49 72.48
N PRO A 780 26.32 24.27 71.90
CA PRO A 780 27.46 23.37 72.07
C PRO A 780 28.65 23.78 71.19
N PHE A 781 29.86 23.63 71.74
CA PHE A 781 31.10 23.55 70.95
C PHE A 781 31.13 22.11 70.37
N ASP A 782 30.72 21.99 69.11
CA ASP A 782 30.46 20.79 68.30
C ASP A 782 29.22 19.93 68.68
N PRO A 783 28.22 19.80 67.77
CA PRO A 783 28.38 19.73 66.31
C PRO A 783 27.57 20.80 65.56
N PHE A 784 28.21 21.89 65.14
CA PHE A 784 27.56 22.93 64.31
C PHE A 784 27.10 22.38 62.94
N LEU A 785 27.69 21.28 62.48
CA LEU A 785 27.43 20.65 61.19
C LEU A 785 26.31 19.58 61.22
N LEU A 786 25.75 19.24 62.39
CA LEU A 786 24.71 18.19 62.47
C LEU A 786 23.40 18.60 61.77
N PRO A 787 22.89 19.84 61.94
CA PRO A 787 21.72 20.30 61.20
C PRO A 787 21.96 20.30 59.68
N GLU A 788 23.15 20.73 59.25
CA GLU A 788 23.55 20.70 57.83
C GLU A 788 23.65 19.26 57.28
N ARG A 789 24.17 18.31 58.08
CA ARG A 789 24.21 16.88 57.73
C ARG A 789 22.82 16.24 57.69
N ASN A 790 21.94 16.56 58.63
CA ASN A 790 20.54 16.13 58.64
C ASN A 790 19.83 16.64 57.38
N GLN A 791 20.00 17.92 57.05
CA GLN A 791 19.42 18.50 55.84
C GLN A 791 19.96 17.84 54.56
N ASN A 792 21.25 17.53 54.51
CA ASN A 792 21.85 16.80 53.38
C ASN A 792 21.29 15.37 53.25
N LEU A 793 21.04 14.67 54.36
CA LEU A 793 20.39 13.35 54.35
C LEU A 793 18.94 13.43 53.86
N ILE A 794 18.19 14.45 54.29
CA ILE A 794 16.82 14.71 53.81
C ILE A 794 16.83 15.01 52.30
N ASN A 795 17.75 15.84 51.83
CA ASN A 795 17.89 16.17 50.41
C ASN A 795 18.24 14.92 49.58
N LEU A 796 19.17 14.08 50.04
CA LEU A 796 19.54 12.83 49.36
C LEU A 796 18.37 11.82 49.36
N ALA A 797 17.62 11.70 50.45
CA ALA A 797 16.45 10.84 50.51
C ALA A 797 15.29 11.36 49.65
N SER A 798 15.14 12.68 49.53
CA SER A 798 14.20 13.32 48.60
C SER A 798 14.57 12.99 47.16
N MET A 799 15.86 13.05 46.81
CA MET A 799 16.32 12.62 45.48
C MET A 799 16.02 11.14 45.24
N VAL A 800 16.23 10.26 46.22
CA VAL A 800 15.86 8.83 46.10
C VAL A 800 14.37 8.65 45.88
N ALA A 801 13.53 9.38 46.63
CA ALA A 801 12.07 9.31 46.49
C ALA A 801 11.62 9.84 45.12
N GLU A 802 12.21 10.93 44.63
CA GLU A 802 11.90 11.55 43.34
C GLU A 802 12.38 10.69 42.17
N ILE A 803 13.58 10.11 42.26
CA ILE A 803 14.07 9.10 41.30
C ILE A 803 13.17 7.87 41.31
N ALA A 804 12.77 7.37 42.49
CA ALA A 804 11.85 6.24 42.60
C ALA A 804 10.46 6.57 42.05
N THR A 805 10.00 7.82 42.20
CA THR A 805 8.73 8.30 41.62
C THR A 805 8.82 8.34 40.10
N GLU A 806 9.88 8.92 39.54
CA GLU A 806 10.13 8.94 38.09
C GLU A 806 10.29 7.54 37.48
N ILE A 807 10.87 6.59 38.21
CA ILE A 807 10.97 5.19 37.76
C ILE A 807 9.62 4.46 37.89
N PHE A 808 8.83 4.78 38.92
CA PHE A 808 7.53 4.15 39.17
C PHE A 808 6.43 4.66 38.23
N GLY A 809 6.49 5.93 37.81
CA GLY A 809 5.49 6.61 36.98
C GLY A 809 4.48 7.40 37.81
#